data_AF-A5E5E9-F1
#
_entry.id   AF-A5E5E9-F1
#
_cell.length_a   1.000
_cell.length_b   1.000
_cell.length_c   1.000
_cell.angle_alpha   90.00
_cell.angle_beta   90.00
_cell.angle_gamma   90.00
#
_symmetry.space_group_name_H-M   'P 1'
#
loop_
_entity.id
_entity.type
_entity.pdbx_description
1 polymer ?
#
loop_
_entity_poly.entity_id
_entity_poly.type
_entity_poly.pdbx_seq_one_letter_code
_entity_poly.pdbx_strand_id
1 'polypeptide(L)'
;MIKQYIPLFPKTRQIKKTYFLIPIFITAIAILHYLNAYDTVKRQFNFRIEHVDPLEYPVSKFHTQGLTILPSNFDPKLRLTQNITQDNAKIIEFGGSVKPISNYITGQTYIPHPFLIFASTPESASEEAKHKTTRDTCKSLEIAKNVTILQDLKFHDNWKLIASTLLEQITHDPAFVELRPFFQEKLPEIIEKDALNEKHFYKFAATSVWLAKHGVHLMVSRVIFSQNARKANPQISLLYAQIYDEKWVELQNVDLVVPVIDEFGERKYEVMNFPKFMPIPFYHNVKKIYKRWYGPEDTRLLLVKNEYGDEEPVVVYNSFHRQVIEVQTKANNDEVVRTKYGFYRSMFMGYLFRYQQGKQNTDGQQERRYKNVIYNKVAELRIDGKEREKTEKNWTPFVNPLERGIATRGGDKYLYIVYQWDHLKILRCELASPGLVSRCIEQFKQDDSASKVGPVRGGTELIPISTTYSSHSKGIKQIWIGFLRAHLNQCGCGKAMYRPNFVVLIQHKNGNFKIAYLSSSISMNMQVDGWKYAEIQCAKRDPNVLIPNGISMYDPKLDFMSLTLSVADKDDNLVHLGGVQKLIDTLNFKWDGRVSQSKQVDCVIDESITFCKKYGELQDYLGVSQEAIELAKQAGMIDNKSDEERAKEEANAKANAKAKPETPEKEQENKGQDKEESKALENEQSIPVQQDEHPGEDTQDRVKGER
;
A
#
# COMPACT_ATOMS: atom_id res chain seq x y z
N MET A 1 85.34 28.00 -7.41
CA MET A 1 85.94 28.08 -8.75
C MET A 1 85.70 26.76 -9.46
N ILE A 2 85.19 26.83 -10.70
CA ILE A 2 85.32 25.86 -11.80
C ILE A 2 84.41 24.61 -11.79
N LYS A 3 83.69 24.51 -12.92
CA LYS A 3 82.76 23.48 -13.38
C LYS A 3 83.48 22.22 -13.90
N GLN A 4 82.69 21.12 -13.85
CA GLN A 4 82.57 20.00 -14.79
C GLN A 4 83.80 19.14 -15.11
N TYR A 5 83.63 17.82 -15.03
CA TYR A 5 83.74 16.92 -16.19
C TYR A 5 83.01 15.59 -15.92
N ILE A 6 82.25 15.13 -16.91
CA ILE A 6 81.59 13.81 -16.99
C ILE A 6 82.56 12.85 -17.69
N PRO A 7 82.63 11.56 -17.30
CA PRO A 7 83.14 10.52 -18.19
C PRO A 7 82.00 9.71 -18.83
N LEU A 8 82.15 9.56 -20.15
CA LEU A 8 81.42 8.66 -21.04
C LEU A 8 81.83 7.19 -20.82
N PHE A 9 80.86 6.30 -21.13
CA PHE A 9 80.94 4.83 -21.32
C PHE A 9 80.59 3.90 -20.14
N PRO A 10 79.87 2.78 -20.44
CA PRO A 10 78.82 2.27 -19.58
C PRO A 10 79.32 1.15 -18.66
N LYS A 11 79.08 1.29 -17.36
CA LYS A 11 79.27 0.18 -16.41
C LYS A 11 78.10 -0.80 -16.52
N THR A 12 78.42 -2.02 -16.99
CA THR A 12 77.82 -3.32 -16.66
C THR A 12 76.37 -3.30 -16.16
N ARG A 13 75.43 -3.75 -17.02
CA ARG A 13 74.03 -4.04 -16.68
C ARG A 13 73.97 -4.84 -15.38
N GLN A 14 73.63 -4.17 -14.29
CA GLN A 14 73.12 -4.83 -13.09
C GLN A 14 71.80 -5.47 -13.48
N ILE A 15 71.82 -6.79 -13.71
CA ILE A 15 70.61 -7.60 -13.84
C ILE A 15 69.84 -7.40 -12.54
N LYS A 16 68.76 -6.62 -12.60
CA LYS A 16 67.90 -6.35 -11.44
C LYS A 16 67.44 -7.70 -10.88
N LYS A 17 67.52 -7.88 -9.56
CA LYS A 17 67.11 -9.08 -8.81
C LYS A 17 65.69 -9.58 -9.17
N THR A 18 64.86 -8.75 -9.80
CA THR A 18 63.56 -9.11 -10.39
C THR A 18 63.62 -10.17 -11.50
N TYR A 19 64.70 -10.25 -12.29
CA TYR A 19 64.79 -11.26 -13.35
C TYR A 19 65.03 -12.68 -12.84
N PHE A 20 65.52 -12.85 -11.61
CA PHE A 20 65.65 -14.16 -10.96
C PHE A 20 64.30 -14.71 -10.43
N LEU A 21 63.28 -13.87 -10.29
CA LEU A 21 61.95 -14.28 -9.80
C LEU A 21 61.04 -14.76 -10.94
N ILE A 22 61.32 -14.37 -12.18
CA ILE A 22 60.50 -14.73 -13.34
C ILE A 22 60.49 -16.24 -13.59
N PRO A 23 61.65 -16.96 -13.57
CA PRO A 23 61.64 -18.42 -13.72
C PRO A 23 60.85 -19.08 -12.59
N ILE A 24 61.03 -18.64 -11.34
CA ILE A 24 60.34 -19.19 -10.17
C ILE A 24 58.82 -19.02 -10.28
N PHE A 25 58.37 -17.87 -10.77
CA PHE A 25 56.95 -17.59 -10.97
C PHE A 25 56.35 -18.44 -12.09
N ILE A 26 57.08 -18.63 -13.19
CA ILE A 26 56.65 -19.49 -14.31
C ILE A 26 56.60 -20.96 -13.85
N THR A 27 57.59 -21.43 -13.08
CA THR A 27 57.59 -22.81 -12.54
C THR A 27 56.44 -23.02 -11.54
N ALA A 28 56.13 -22.02 -10.70
CA ALA A 28 55.00 -22.09 -9.78
C ALA A 28 53.65 -22.16 -10.52
N ILE A 29 53.49 -21.39 -11.60
CA ILE A 29 52.30 -21.45 -12.46
C ILE A 29 52.20 -22.81 -13.16
N ALA A 30 53.31 -23.34 -13.68
CA ALA A 30 53.33 -24.64 -14.32
C ALA A 30 52.99 -25.77 -13.33
N ILE A 31 53.48 -25.69 -12.08
CA ILE A 31 53.15 -26.65 -11.01
C ILE A 31 51.66 -26.53 -10.61
N LEU A 32 51.14 -25.31 -10.50
CA LEU A 32 49.71 -25.07 -10.23
C LEU A 32 48.80 -25.59 -11.35
N HIS A 33 49.27 -25.55 -12.60
CA HIS A 33 48.56 -26.08 -13.75
C HIS A 33 48.62 -27.61 -13.79
N TYR A 34 49.80 -28.21 -13.52
CA TYR A 34 50.00 -29.65 -13.51
C TYR A 34 49.28 -30.36 -12.35
N LEU A 35 49.16 -29.71 -11.19
CA LEU A 35 48.47 -30.25 -10.02
C LEU A 35 46.94 -30.00 -10.03
N ASN A 36 46.39 -29.40 -11.09
CA ASN A 36 44.97 -29.02 -11.20
C ASN A 36 44.46 -28.20 -9.99
N ALA A 37 45.36 -27.51 -9.30
CA ALA A 37 45.10 -26.76 -8.05
C ALA A 37 44.85 -25.27 -8.30
N TYR A 38 44.83 -24.85 -9.57
CA TYR A 38 44.53 -23.47 -9.98
C TYR A 38 43.16 -23.02 -9.48
N ASP A 39 42.13 -23.89 -9.56
CA ASP A 39 40.79 -23.59 -9.05
C ASP A 39 40.75 -23.51 -7.52
N THR A 40 41.60 -24.27 -6.82
CA THR A 40 41.69 -24.26 -5.35
C THR A 40 42.34 -22.98 -4.83
N VAL A 41 43.40 -22.51 -5.50
CA VAL A 41 44.08 -21.25 -5.15
C VAL A 41 43.25 -20.03 -5.55
N LYS A 42 42.56 -20.07 -6.71
CA LYS A 42 41.58 -19.05 -7.09
C LYS A 42 40.41 -18.98 -6.10
N ARG A 43 39.95 -20.13 -5.59
CA ARG A 43 38.98 -20.19 -4.48
C ARG A 43 39.51 -19.55 -3.21
N GLN A 44 40.74 -19.85 -2.79
CA GLN A 44 41.31 -19.27 -1.57
C GLN A 44 41.61 -17.77 -1.69
N PHE A 45 42.00 -17.28 -2.87
CA PHE A 45 42.18 -15.85 -3.10
C PHE A 45 40.85 -15.09 -3.15
N ASN A 46 39.81 -15.68 -3.75
CA ASN A 46 38.45 -15.11 -3.69
C ASN A 46 37.87 -15.15 -2.26
N PHE A 47 38.15 -16.21 -1.49
CA PHE A 47 37.72 -16.33 -0.08
C PHE A 47 38.43 -15.32 0.85
N ARG A 48 39.62 -14.83 0.47
CA ARG A 48 40.38 -13.86 1.27
C ARG A 48 40.03 -12.39 1.01
N ILE A 49 39.26 -12.09 -0.05
CA ILE A 49 38.70 -10.75 -0.26
C ILE A 49 37.40 -10.56 0.56
N GLU A 50 36.83 -11.62 1.12
CA GLU A 50 35.59 -11.57 1.94
C GLU A 50 35.80 -11.22 3.43
N HIS A 51 37.01 -10.85 3.88
CA HIS A 51 37.27 -10.51 5.30
C HIS A 51 37.95 -9.14 5.47
N VAL A 52 37.60 -8.19 4.61
CA VAL A 52 37.76 -6.76 4.91
C VAL A 52 36.41 -6.30 5.45
N ASP A 53 36.39 -5.63 6.61
CA ASP A 53 35.18 -5.02 7.23
C ASP A 53 34.15 -4.65 6.15
N PRO A 54 32.92 -5.21 6.17
CA PRO A 54 31.96 -4.86 5.15
C PRO A 54 31.59 -3.40 5.38
N LEU A 55 32.18 -2.53 4.58
CA LEU A 55 31.50 -1.31 4.17
C LEU A 55 30.17 -1.80 3.59
N GLU A 56 29.11 -1.81 4.42
CA GLU A 56 27.74 -2.17 4.06
C GLU A 56 27.31 -1.25 2.93
N TYR A 57 27.50 -1.70 1.70
CA TYR A 57 27.04 -0.98 0.53
C TYR A 57 25.62 -1.40 0.22
N PRO A 58 24.69 -0.44 0.03
CA PRO A 58 23.33 -0.76 -0.36
C PRO A 58 23.35 -1.52 -1.67
N VAL A 59 22.37 -2.39 -1.88
CA VAL A 59 22.22 -3.16 -3.12
C VAL A 59 22.22 -2.23 -4.35
N SER A 60 21.62 -1.05 -4.21
CA SER A 60 21.60 0.00 -5.24
C SER A 60 22.99 0.47 -5.71
N LYS A 61 24.05 0.36 -4.90
CA LYS A 61 25.42 0.75 -5.31
C LYS A 61 25.97 -0.15 -6.42
N PHE A 62 25.46 -1.37 -6.57
CA PHE A 62 25.90 -2.31 -7.60
C PHE A 62 25.04 -2.23 -8.88
N HIS A 63 24.08 -1.31 -8.92
CA HIS A 63 23.13 -1.16 -10.02
C HIS A 63 23.74 -0.34 -11.16
N THR A 64 24.08 -1.01 -12.26
CA THR A 64 24.38 -0.32 -13.54
C THR A 64 23.77 -1.03 -14.75
N GLN A 65 23.59 -2.36 -14.71
CA GLN A 65 22.88 -3.19 -15.71
C GLN A 65 22.43 -4.48 -15.00
N GLY A 66 21.16 -4.91 -15.14
CA GLY A 66 20.55 -6.17 -14.67
C GLY A 66 21.14 -6.86 -13.42
N LEU A 67 20.38 -6.98 -12.34
CA LEU A 67 20.86 -7.54 -11.06
C LEU A 67 20.11 -8.81 -10.68
N THR A 68 20.82 -9.91 -10.38
CA THR A 68 20.20 -11.12 -9.81
C THR A 68 20.63 -11.30 -8.36
N ILE A 69 19.67 -11.32 -7.44
CA ILE A 69 19.89 -11.46 -5.99
C ILE A 69 19.56 -12.89 -5.55
N LEU A 70 20.58 -13.56 -5.03
CA LEU A 70 20.45 -14.87 -4.41
C LEU A 70 20.19 -14.71 -2.90
N PRO A 71 19.35 -15.57 -2.30
CA PRO A 71 19.15 -15.56 -0.87
C PRO A 71 20.44 -15.99 -0.16
N SER A 72 20.71 -15.43 1.01
CA SER A 72 21.93 -15.68 1.80
C SER A 72 22.15 -17.14 2.23
N ASN A 73 21.13 -18.00 2.09
CA ASN A 73 21.20 -19.43 2.39
C ASN A 73 21.11 -20.31 1.12
N PHE A 74 21.38 -19.74 -0.06
CA PHE A 74 21.31 -20.46 -1.33
C PHE A 74 22.41 -21.53 -1.41
N ASP A 75 22.06 -22.78 -1.75
CA ASP A 75 23.08 -23.82 -1.99
C ASP A 75 23.74 -23.57 -3.36
N PRO A 76 25.05 -23.24 -3.41
CA PRO A 76 25.72 -22.95 -4.67
C PRO A 76 25.70 -24.12 -5.67
N LYS A 77 25.51 -25.36 -5.21
CA LYS A 77 25.38 -26.54 -6.07
C LYS A 77 24.10 -26.49 -6.92
N LEU A 78 23.07 -25.80 -6.46
CA LEU A 78 21.80 -25.67 -7.17
C LEU A 78 21.87 -24.71 -8.37
N ARG A 79 22.91 -23.86 -8.46
CA ARG A 79 23.09 -22.92 -9.60
C ARG A 79 23.16 -23.65 -10.94
N LEU A 80 23.91 -24.75 -11.00
CA LEU A 80 24.14 -25.53 -12.22
C LEU A 80 22.91 -26.38 -12.60
N THR A 81 22.21 -26.93 -11.60
CA THR A 81 21.07 -27.82 -11.83
C THR A 81 19.79 -27.08 -12.21
N GLN A 82 19.68 -25.80 -11.88
CA GLN A 82 18.50 -24.97 -12.17
C GLN A 82 18.69 -24.02 -13.35
N ASN A 83 19.79 -24.17 -14.10
CA ASN A 83 20.08 -23.40 -15.29
C ASN A 83 19.96 -21.87 -15.07
N ILE A 84 20.38 -21.40 -13.89
CA ILE A 84 20.48 -19.96 -13.59
C ILE A 84 21.72 -19.47 -14.34
N THR A 85 21.56 -19.17 -15.63
CA THR A 85 22.66 -18.78 -16.53
C THR A 85 23.15 -17.36 -16.24
N GLN A 86 24.44 -17.14 -16.48
CA GLN A 86 25.16 -15.86 -16.27
C GLN A 86 24.91 -14.85 -17.41
N ASP A 87 23.74 -14.88 -18.04
CA ASP A 87 23.51 -14.05 -19.22
C ASP A 87 23.23 -12.59 -18.79
N ASN A 88 24.26 -11.76 -18.91
CA ASN A 88 24.29 -10.30 -18.79
C ASN A 88 23.92 -9.65 -17.43
N ALA A 89 23.44 -10.41 -16.45
CA ALA A 89 23.12 -9.88 -15.11
C ALA A 89 24.26 -10.11 -14.10
N LYS A 90 24.54 -9.09 -13.27
CA LYS A 90 25.46 -9.24 -12.14
C LYS A 90 24.78 -10.07 -11.06
N ILE A 91 25.32 -11.25 -10.75
CA ILE A 91 24.83 -12.10 -9.66
C ILE A 91 25.43 -11.61 -8.35
N ILE A 92 24.59 -11.28 -7.37
CA ILE A 92 25.01 -10.98 -6.00
C ILE A 92 24.36 -11.98 -5.04
N GLU A 93 25.15 -12.45 -4.07
CA GLU A 93 24.65 -13.17 -2.91
C GLU A 93 24.66 -12.18 -1.75
N PHE A 94 23.48 -11.91 -1.19
CA PHE A 94 23.38 -10.90 -0.13
C PHE A 94 24.06 -11.41 1.14
N GLY A 95 25.22 -10.83 1.47
CA GLY A 95 25.93 -11.05 2.73
C GLY A 95 25.75 -9.92 3.75
N GLY A 96 24.84 -8.97 3.48
CA GLY A 96 24.64 -7.76 4.30
C GLY A 96 23.74 -7.97 5.51
N SER A 97 23.41 -6.87 6.20
CA SER A 97 22.56 -6.88 7.39
C SER A 97 21.18 -7.49 7.11
N VAL A 98 20.79 -8.46 7.93
CA VAL A 98 19.42 -9.02 7.92
C VAL A 98 18.36 -8.05 8.43
N LYS A 99 18.75 -6.85 8.88
CA LYS A 99 17.84 -5.85 9.43
C LYS A 99 17.35 -4.89 8.34
N PRO A 100 16.07 -4.47 8.38
CA PRO A 100 15.53 -3.48 7.46
C PRO A 100 16.03 -2.05 7.74
N ILE A 101 16.65 -1.79 8.89
CA ILE A 101 17.09 -0.45 9.29
C ILE A 101 18.50 -0.16 8.80
N SER A 102 18.63 0.95 8.09
CA SER A 102 19.90 1.52 7.65
C SER A 102 20.27 2.79 8.42
N ASN A 103 21.55 3.15 8.38
CA ASN A 103 22.03 4.44 8.92
C ASN A 103 21.36 5.64 8.23
N TYR A 104 20.84 5.45 7.01
CA TYR A 104 20.05 6.46 6.31
C TYR A 104 18.76 6.79 7.05
N ILE A 105 18.13 5.84 7.74
CA ILE A 105 16.90 6.08 8.52
C ILE A 105 17.27 6.68 9.88
N THR A 106 18.21 6.06 10.59
CA THR A 106 18.53 6.44 11.98
C THR A 106 19.27 7.77 12.10
N GLY A 107 19.97 8.22 11.05
CA GLY A 107 20.73 9.47 11.02
C GLY A 107 19.92 10.71 10.68
N GLN A 108 18.60 10.59 10.48
CA GLN A 108 17.72 11.69 10.07
C GLN A 108 17.20 12.50 11.28
N THR A 109 16.66 13.68 10.99
CA THR A 109 16.04 14.55 11.99
C THR A 109 14.55 14.20 12.15
N TYR A 110 14.18 13.67 13.31
CA TYR A 110 12.79 13.38 13.65
C TYR A 110 12.17 14.50 14.48
N ILE A 111 10.89 14.75 14.26
CA ILE A 111 10.13 15.82 14.94
C ILE A 111 9.15 15.18 15.92
N PRO A 112 9.07 15.65 17.18
CA PRO A 112 8.04 15.23 18.12
C PRO A 112 6.63 15.38 17.55
N HIS A 113 5.80 14.35 17.72
CA HIS A 113 4.42 14.28 17.29
C HIS A 113 3.53 13.81 18.47
N PRO A 114 2.96 14.75 19.23
CA PRO A 114 2.07 14.42 20.33
C PRO A 114 0.71 13.93 19.81
N PHE A 115 0.13 12.94 20.48
CA PHE A 115 -1.21 12.44 20.19
C PHE A 115 -1.84 11.83 21.43
N LEU A 116 -3.17 11.69 21.43
CA LEU A 116 -3.91 11.12 22.54
C LEU A 116 -4.17 9.63 22.30
N ILE A 117 -3.90 8.82 23.32
CA ILE A 117 -4.38 7.44 23.39
C ILE A 117 -5.40 7.31 24.51
N PHE A 118 -6.35 6.41 24.33
CA PHE A 118 -7.37 6.09 25.31
C PHE A 118 -7.17 4.65 25.77
N ALA A 119 -7.12 4.44 27.08
CA ALA A 119 -7.11 3.11 27.67
C ALA A 119 -8.53 2.51 27.69
N SER A 120 -8.63 1.19 27.65
CA SER A 120 -9.92 0.50 27.81
C SER A 120 -10.44 0.52 29.25
N THR A 121 -9.56 0.77 30.21
CA THR A 121 -9.85 0.86 31.66
C THR A 121 -9.01 1.97 32.27
N PRO A 122 -9.52 2.76 33.24
CA PRO A 122 -8.75 3.84 33.87
C PRO A 122 -7.46 3.33 34.54
N GLU A 123 -6.34 4.04 34.38
CA GLU A 123 -5.05 3.66 35.01
C GLU A 123 -5.07 3.79 36.54
N SER A 124 -5.98 4.61 37.09
CA SER A 124 -6.09 4.91 38.53
C SER A 124 -7.14 4.08 39.28
N ALA A 125 -7.60 2.95 38.74
CA ALA A 125 -8.48 2.05 39.49
C ALA A 125 -7.68 1.31 40.57
N SER A 126 -7.47 1.95 41.71
CA SER A 126 -7.04 1.28 42.95
C SER A 126 -8.05 0.18 43.30
N GLU A 127 -7.61 -0.86 44.02
CA GLU A 127 -8.50 -1.96 44.42
C GLU A 127 -9.72 -1.50 45.25
N GLU A 128 -9.70 -0.28 45.77
CA GLU A 128 -10.77 0.37 46.54
C GLU A 128 -11.91 0.94 45.68
N ALA A 129 -11.73 1.10 44.36
CA ALA A 129 -12.79 1.57 43.45
C ALA A 129 -13.81 0.48 43.08
N LYS A 130 -13.62 -0.77 43.53
CA LYS A 130 -14.48 -1.93 43.20
C LYS A 130 -15.94 -1.81 43.68
N HIS A 131 -16.29 -0.77 44.46
CA HIS A 131 -17.64 -0.56 45.00
C HIS A 131 -18.30 0.79 44.71
N LYS A 132 -17.71 1.66 43.87
CA LYS A 132 -18.40 2.88 43.40
C LYS A 132 -18.50 2.88 41.88
N THR A 133 -19.73 3.00 41.38
CA THR A 133 -20.10 3.33 40.01
C THR A 133 -19.63 4.75 39.65
N THR A 134 -18.33 5.00 39.65
CA THR A 134 -17.77 6.16 38.95
C THR A 134 -17.93 5.89 37.46
N ARG A 135 -18.87 6.59 36.81
CA ARG A 135 -19.05 6.55 35.35
C ARG A 135 -17.70 6.87 34.69
N ASP A 136 -17.21 5.96 33.85
CA ASP A 136 -16.07 6.24 32.99
C ASP A 136 -16.35 7.52 32.19
N THR A 137 -15.44 8.50 32.33
CA THR A 137 -15.41 9.72 31.52
C THR A 137 -14.24 9.62 30.55
N CYS A 138 -14.31 10.24 29.38
CA CYS A 138 -13.20 10.16 28.42
C CYS A 138 -11.88 10.67 29.01
N LYS A 139 -11.94 11.69 29.85
CA LYS A 139 -10.78 12.25 30.55
C LYS A 139 -10.10 11.27 31.52
N SER A 140 -10.82 10.30 32.09
CA SER A 140 -10.21 9.26 32.94
C SER A 140 -9.55 8.13 32.15
N LEU A 141 -9.81 8.04 30.84
CA LEU A 141 -9.22 7.04 29.94
C LEU A 141 -8.10 7.62 29.08
N GLU A 142 -8.06 8.94 28.94
CA GLU A 142 -7.11 9.68 28.11
C GLU A 142 -5.69 9.68 28.68
N ILE A 143 -4.72 9.43 27.82
CA ILE A 143 -3.29 9.47 28.13
C ILE A 143 -2.59 10.16 26.96
N ALA A 144 -1.92 11.29 27.26
CA ALA A 144 -1.08 11.97 26.28
C ALA A 144 0.19 11.17 26.02
N LYS A 145 0.48 10.91 24.75
CA LYS A 145 1.70 10.23 24.30
C LYS A 145 2.38 11.05 23.20
N ASN A 146 3.61 10.67 22.91
CA ASN A 146 4.43 11.31 21.91
C ASN A 146 5.26 10.24 21.20
N VAL A 147 5.37 10.35 19.89
CA VAL A 147 6.34 9.63 19.05
C VAL A 147 7.09 10.66 18.23
N THR A 148 8.22 10.30 17.67
CA THR A 148 8.93 11.20 16.76
C THR A 148 8.70 10.75 15.33
N ILE A 149 8.43 11.67 14.41
CA ILE A 149 8.11 11.38 13.01
C ILE A 149 9.11 12.08 12.09
N LEU A 150 9.61 11.35 11.09
CA LEU A 150 10.37 11.91 9.99
C LEU A 150 9.41 12.39 8.90
N GLN A 151 9.81 13.43 8.16
CA GLN A 151 9.07 13.86 6.96
C GLN A 151 8.80 12.66 6.04
N ASP A 152 7.59 12.62 5.49
CA ASP A 152 7.20 11.54 4.60
C ASP A 152 7.99 11.54 3.29
N LEU A 153 8.26 10.35 2.78
CA LEU A 153 8.81 10.12 1.45
C LEU A 153 7.66 9.71 0.52
N LYS A 154 7.31 10.59 -0.42
CA LYS A 154 6.38 10.25 -1.50
C LYS A 154 7.08 9.37 -2.54
N PHE A 155 6.51 8.21 -2.87
CA PHE A 155 6.99 7.39 -3.97
C PHE A 155 6.58 8.02 -5.30
N HIS A 156 7.56 8.17 -6.20
CA HIS A 156 7.30 8.64 -7.56
C HIS A 156 7.10 7.47 -8.50
N ASP A 157 5.93 7.42 -9.15
CA ASP A 157 5.61 6.35 -10.08
C ASP A 157 6.26 6.57 -11.45
N ASN A 158 7.04 5.59 -11.90
CA ASN A 158 7.47 5.51 -13.28
C ASN A 158 6.33 4.91 -14.13
N TRP A 159 5.36 5.75 -14.50
CA TRP A 159 4.18 5.31 -15.26
C TRP A 159 4.53 4.62 -16.57
N LYS A 160 5.58 5.07 -17.26
CA LYS A 160 6.06 4.41 -18.49
C LYS A 160 6.50 2.97 -18.21
N LEU A 161 7.24 2.74 -17.13
CA LEU A 161 7.67 1.40 -16.73
C LEU A 161 6.47 0.53 -16.35
N ILE A 162 5.63 0.99 -15.41
CA ILE A 162 4.41 0.26 -14.96
C ILE A 162 3.55 -0.16 -16.16
N ALA A 163 3.29 0.79 -17.05
CA ALA A 163 2.55 0.57 -18.28
C ALA A 163 3.20 -0.47 -19.20
N SER A 164 4.50 -0.33 -19.47
CA SER A 164 5.23 -1.25 -20.33
C SER A 164 5.27 -2.66 -19.76
N THR A 165 5.42 -2.82 -18.45
CA THR A 165 5.35 -4.10 -17.74
C THR A 165 3.97 -4.75 -17.92
N LEU A 166 2.89 -3.97 -17.77
CA LEU A 166 1.52 -4.47 -17.98
C LEU A 166 1.30 -4.92 -19.43
N LEU A 167 1.78 -4.13 -20.39
CA LEU A 167 1.66 -4.45 -21.81
C LEU A 167 2.40 -5.74 -22.15
N GLU A 168 3.62 -5.91 -21.63
CA GLU A 168 4.43 -7.10 -21.82
C GLU A 168 3.72 -8.34 -21.28
N GLN A 169 3.20 -8.28 -20.04
CA GLN A 169 2.49 -9.40 -19.42
C GLN A 169 1.15 -9.70 -20.11
N ILE A 170 0.36 -8.70 -20.48
CA ILE A 170 -0.90 -8.93 -21.22
C ILE A 170 -0.62 -9.56 -22.60
N THR A 171 0.54 -9.31 -23.20
CA THR A 171 0.89 -9.87 -24.51
C THR A 171 1.40 -11.31 -24.40
N HIS A 172 2.18 -11.63 -23.36
CA HIS A 172 2.95 -12.88 -23.31
C HIS A 172 2.58 -13.82 -22.15
N ASP A 173 2.01 -13.31 -21.06
CA ASP A 173 1.67 -14.11 -19.86
C ASP A 173 0.22 -14.62 -19.95
N PRO A 174 0.00 -15.95 -20.03
CA PRO A 174 -1.33 -16.55 -20.10
C PRO A 174 -2.29 -16.12 -18.98
N ALA A 175 -1.78 -15.73 -17.80
CA ALA A 175 -2.60 -15.24 -16.69
C ALA A 175 -3.25 -13.88 -16.98
N PHE A 176 -2.64 -13.07 -17.87
CA PHE A 176 -3.03 -11.69 -18.15
C PHE A 176 -3.68 -11.48 -19.52
N VAL A 177 -3.46 -12.37 -20.51
CA VAL A 177 -3.99 -12.23 -21.89
C VAL A 177 -5.49 -11.91 -21.93
N GLU A 178 -6.29 -12.56 -21.10
CA GLU A 178 -7.76 -12.38 -21.08
C GLU A 178 -8.22 -11.03 -20.50
N LEU A 179 -7.29 -10.26 -19.90
CA LEU A 179 -7.56 -8.92 -19.40
C LEU A 179 -7.47 -7.86 -20.51
N ARG A 180 -6.86 -8.18 -21.66
CA ARG A 180 -6.69 -7.27 -22.80
C ARG A 180 -7.95 -6.49 -23.20
N PRO A 181 -9.16 -7.10 -23.25
CA PRO A 181 -10.38 -6.39 -23.64
C PRO A 181 -10.81 -5.30 -22.66
N PHE A 182 -10.37 -5.33 -21.39
CA PHE A 182 -10.65 -4.24 -20.45
C PHE A 182 -10.03 -2.91 -20.91
N PHE A 183 -8.92 -2.98 -21.64
CA PHE A 183 -8.20 -1.82 -22.16
C PHE A 183 -8.65 -1.42 -23.56
N GLN A 184 -9.79 -1.97 -24.03
CA GLN A 184 -10.39 -1.67 -25.33
C GLN A 184 -9.44 -1.89 -26.53
N GLU A 185 -8.45 -2.77 -26.39
CA GLU A 185 -7.39 -2.99 -27.39
C GLU A 185 -6.54 -1.74 -27.70
N LYS A 186 -6.62 -0.72 -26.83
CA LYS A 186 -5.94 0.58 -26.97
C LYS A 186 -4.87 0.79 -25.90
N LEU A 187 -4.40 -0.29 -25.29
CA LEU A 187 -3.42 -0.19 -24.20
C LEU A 187 -2.18 0.63 -24.60
N PRO A 188 -1.57 0.48 -25.80
CA PRO A 188 -0.45 1.33 -26.21
C PRO A 188 -0.78 2.84 -26.22
N GLU A 189 -1.94 3.23 -26.76
CA GLU A 189 -2.39 4.62 -26.80
C GLU A 189 -2.64 5.19 -25.39
N ILE A 190 -3.30 4.39 -24.53
CA ILE A 190 -3.58 4.74 -23.14
C ILE A 190 -2.26 4.94 -22.37
N ILE A 191 -1.28 4.08 -22.61
CA ILE A 191 0.04 4.16 -21.96
C ILE A 191 0.76 5.45 -22.35
N GLU A 192 0.76 5.81 -23.62
CA GLU A 192 1.37 7.05 -24.10
C GLU A 192 0.67 8.27 -23.47
N LYS A 193 -0.66 8.26 -23.42
CA LYS A 193 -1.48 9.30 -22.79
C LYS A 193 -1.26 9.43 -21.29
N ASP A 194 -1.18 8.32 -20.56
CA ASP A 194 -0.91 8.33 -19.12
C ASP A 194 0.51 8.79 -18.80
N ALA A 195 1.49 8.43 -19.63
CA ALA A 195 2.83 9.01 -19.56
C ALA A 195 2.82 10.54 -19.79
N LEU A 196 1.80 11.05 -20.47
CA LEU A 196 1.52 12.48 -20.67
C LEU A 196 0.51 13.06 -19.64
N ASN A 197 0.21 12.32 -18.56
CA ASN A 197 -0.68 12.69 -17.45
C ASN A 197 -2.21 12.68 -17.73
N GLU A 198 -2.71 12.01 -18.77
CA GLU A 198 -4.15 11.79 -19.01
C GLU A 198 -4.76 10.63 -18.17
N LYS A 199 -4.58 10.68 -16.84
CA LYS A 199 -4.74 9.59 -15.84
C LYS A 199 -5.90 8.58 -16.02
N HIS A 200 -5.63 7.48 -16.71
CA HIS A 200 -6.43 6.26 -16.72
C HIS A 200 -6.03 5.26 -15.63
N PHE A 201 -4.76 5.26 -15.23
CA PHE A 201 -4.20 4.45 -14.16
C PHE A 201 -4.00 5.26 -12.87
N TYR A 202 -4.20 4.58 -11.73
CA TYR A 202 -3.95 5.14 -10.41
C TYR A 202 -3.32 4.04 -9.53
N LYS A 203 -2.28 4.39 -8.78
CA LYS A 203 -1.54 3.46 -7.93
C LYS A 203 -1.57 3.98 -6.50
N PHE A 204 -1.98 3.12 -5.58
CA PHE A 204 -2.04 3.44 -4.15
C PHE A 204 -2.12 2.13 -3.35
N ALA A 205 -2.34 2.23 -2.05
CA ALA A 205 -2.46 1.09 -1.14
C ALA A 205 -1.20 0.22 -1.05
N ALA A 206 0.00 0.82 -1.20
CA ALA A 206 1.27 0.13 -1.00
C ALA A 206 1.38 -0.51 0.39
N THR A 207 1.85 -1.74 0.44
CA THR A 207 2.24 -2.46 1.67
C THR A 207 3.51 -3.24 1.39
N SER A 208 4.40 -3.38 2.38
CA SER A 208 5.73 -3.96 2.17
C SER A 208 6.13 -4.90 3.30
N VAL A 209 6.96 -5.88 2.95
CA VAL A 209 7.66 -6.75 3.90
C VAL A 209 9.15 -6.78 3.58
N TRP A 210 9.97 -6.93 4.62
CA TRP A 210 11.42 -7.09 4.48
C TRP A 210 11.79 -8.55 4.25
N LEU A 211 12.38 -8.86 3.10
CA LEU A 211 12.91 -10.18 2.77
C LEU A 211 14.36 -10.27 3.27
N ALA A 212 14.53 -10.64 4.54
CA ALA A 212 15.82 -10.59 5.22
C ALA A 212 16.93 -11.42 4.56
N LYS A 213 16.59 -12.53 3.89
CA LYS A 213 17.56 -13.36 3.16
C LYS A 213 18.07 -12.70 1.88
N HIS A 214 17.34 -11.72 1.35
CA HIS A 214 17.67 -11.01 0.11
C HIS A 214 18.15 -9.58 0.37
N GLY A 215 17.90 -9.04 1.57
CA GLY A 215 18.30 -7.68 1.92
C GLY A 215 17.47 -6.60 1.20
N VAL A 216 16.19 -6.88 0.93
CA VAL A 216 15.31 -5.98 0.18
C VAL A 216 13.89 -5.95 0.75
N HIS A 217 13.21 -4.83 0.54
CA HIS A 217 11.78 -4.69 0.71
C HIS A 217 11.05 -5.19 -0.54
N LEU A 218 10.12 -6.13 -0.37
CA LEU A 218 9.10 -6.43 -1.37
C LEU A 218 7.88 -5.56 -1.06
N MET A 219 7.51 -4.67 -1.97
CA MET A 219 6.33 -3.82 -1.86
C MET A 219 5.30 -4.25 -2.89
N VAL A 220 4.03 -4.32 -2.49
CA VAL A 220 2.90 -4.53 -3.38
C VAL A 220 1.96 -3.34 -3.28
N SER A 221 1.66 -2.71 -4.42
CA SER A 221 0.66 -1.65 -4.55
C SER A 221 -0.51 -2.10 -5.41
N ARG A 222 -1.67 -1.49 -5.18
CA ARG A 222 -2.84 -1.64 -6.02
C ARG A 222 -2.76 -0.67 -7.19
N VAL A 223 -2.86 -1.17 -8.41
CA VAL A 223 -2.98 -0.36 -9.62
C VAL A 223 -4.38 -0.55 -10.19
N ILE A 224 -5.18 0.50 -10.19
CA ILE A 224 -6.52 0.49 -10.78
C ILE A 224 -6.50 1.15 -12.16
N PHE A 225 -7.37 0.67 -13.05
CA PHE A 225 -7.59 1.25 -14.37
C PHE A 225 -9.03 1.67 -14.56
N SER A 226 -9.23 2.85 -15.15
CA SER A 226 -10.52 3.43 -15.50
C SER A 226 -10.56 3.80 -16.98
N GLN A 227 -11.51 3.25 -17.72
CA GLN A 227 -11.73 3.55 -19.14
C GLN A 227 -12.10 5.01 -19.41
N ASN A 228 -12.71 5.70 -18.44
CA ASN A 228 -13.16 7.08 -18.59
C ASN A 228 -12.31 8.07 -17.78
N ALA A 229 -11.11 7.67 -17.36
CA ALA A 229 -10.19 8.47 -16.55
C ALA A 229 -10.86 9.01 -15.25
N ARG A 230 -11.84 8.29 -14.71
CA ARG A 230 -12.48 8.64 -13.43
C ARG A 230 -12.06 7.64 -12.37
N LYS A 231 -11.20 8.07 -11.44
CA LYS A 231 -10.77 7.30 -10.27
C LYS A 231 -11.92 6.62 -9.51
N ALA A 232 -13.09 7.28 -9.43
CA ALA A 232 -14.29 6.77 -8.77
C ALA A 232 -14.94 5.55 -9.47
N ASN A 233 -14.58 5.27 -10.72
CA ASN A 233 -15.18 4.25 -11.55
C ASN A 233 -14.11 3.39 -12.25
N PRO A 234 -13.32 2.61 -11.49
CA PRO A 234 -12.36 1.67 -12.07
C PRO A 234 -13.07 0.43 -12.60
N GLN A 235 -12.52 -0.22 -13.62
CA GLN A 235 -13.03 -1.49 -14.14
C GLN A 235 -12.22 -2.68 -13.61
N ILE A 236 -10.93 -2.48 -13.40
CA ILE A 236 -9.99 -3.52 -12.99
C ILE A 236 -8.99 -2.97 -11.97
N SER A 237 -8.54 -3.87 -11.10
CA SER A 237 -7.56 -3.66 -10.05
C SER A 237 -6.55 -4.78 -10.10
N LEU A 238 -5.26 -4.45 -10.18
CA LEU A 238 -4.16 -5.40 -10.24
C LEU A 238 -3.15 -5.11 -9.13
N LEU A 239 -2.35 -6.11 -8.76
CA LEU A 239 -1.29 -5.96 -7.77
C LEU A 239 0.06 -5.86 -8.47
N TYR A 240 0.74 -4.74 -8.25
CA TYR A 240 2.06 -4.43 -8.81
C TYR A 240 3.11 -4.58 -7.73
N ALA A 241 4.08 -5.45 -7.96
CA ALA A 241 5.16 -5.75 -7.04
C ALA A 241 6.46 -5.06 -7.46
N GLN A 242 7.10 -4.40 -6.51
CA GLN A 242 8.36 -3.68 -6.67
C GLN A 242 9.33 -4.08 -5.57
N ILE A 243 10.63 -3.94 -5.86
CA ILE A 243 11.71 -4.21 -4.92
C ILE A 243 12.39 -2.90 -4.56
N TYR A 244 12.63 -2.69 -3.26
CA TYR A 244 13.38 -1.55 -2.75
C TYR A 244 14.53 -2.04 -1.87
N ASP A 245 15.64 -1.30 -1.87
CA ASP A 245 16.73 -1.55 -0.93
C ASP A 245 16.41 -1.02 0.49
N GLU A 246 17.34 -1.15 1.43
CA GLU A 246 17.21 -0.67 2.81
C GLU A 246 17.18 0.87 2.97
N LYS A 247 17.36 1.60 1.87
CA LYS A 247 17.26 3.06 1.78
C LYS A 247 16.01 3.49 1.02
N TRP A 248 15.10 2.56 0.71
CA TRP A 248 13.88 2.81 -0.04
C TRP A 248 14.14 3.34 -1.46
N VAL A 249 15.26 2.95 -2.06
CA VAL A 249 15.55 3.15 -3.48
C VAL A 249 15.01 1.96 -4.26
N GLU A 250 14.15 2.22 -5.25
CA GLU A 250 13.59 1.17 -6.11
C GLU A 250 14.71 0.51 -6.93
N LEU A 251 14.73 -0.83 -6.92
CA LEU A 251 15.58 -1.64 -7.77
C LEU A 251 14.77 -2.10 -9.00
N GLN A 252 15.04 -1.49 -10.15
CA GLN A 252 14.40 -1.84 -11.43
C GLN A 252 15.25 -2.86 -12.20
N ASN A 253 14.62 -3.75 -12.99
CA ASN A 253 15.27 -4.87 -13.68
C ASN A 253 16.11 -5.72 -12.72
N VAL A 254 15.48 -6.13 -11.62
CA VAL A 254 16.09 -7.00 -10.61
C VAL A 254 15.41 -8.35 -10.60
N ASP A 255 16.21 -9.41 -10.59
CA ASP A 255 15.75 -10.77 -10.42
C ASP A 255 15.99 -11.20 -8.97
N LEU A 256 14.97 -11.76 -8.33
CA LEU A 256 15.12 -12.46 -7.06
C LEU A 256 15.03 -13.96 -7.29
N VAL A 257 16.00 -14.71 -6.77
CA VAL A 257 15.89 -16.17 -6.70
C VAL A 257 15.16 -16.53 -5.42
N VAL A 258 13.94 -17.04 -5.53
CA VAL A 258 13.05 -17.30 -4.39
C VAL A 258 12.64 -18.76 -4.32
N PRO A 259 12.55 -19.36 -3.11
CA PRO A 259 11.93 -20.67 -2.96
C PRO A 259 10.43 -20.52 -3.23
N VAL A 260 9.91 -21.33 -4.16
CA VAL A 260 8.50 -21.37 -4.55
C VAL A 260 7.93 -22.76 -4.35
N ILE A 261 6.61 -22.83 -4.19
CA ILE A 261 5.84 -24.08 -4.29
C ILE A 261 5.07 -24.03 -5.60
N ASP A 262 5.35 -24.96 -6.49
CA ASP A 262 4.71 -24.99 -7.79
C ASP A 262 3.28 -25.51 -7.75
N GLU A 263 2.62 -25.53 -8.91
CA GLU A 263 1.22 -25.93 -9.04
C GLU A 263 0.96 -27.39 -8.66
N PHE A 264 2.01 -28.22 -8.60
CA PHE A 264 1.95 -29.63 -8.18
C PHE A 264 2.29 -29.81 -6.71
N GLY A 265 2.67 -28.72 -6.01
CA GLY A 265 3.07 -28.76 -4.61
C GLY A 265 4.56 -29.04 -4.41
N GLU A 266 5.37 -29.03 -5.48
CA GLU A 266 6.81 -29.28 -5.39
C GLU A 266 7.55 -27.99 -5.03
N ARG A 267 8.48 -28.10 -4.06
CA ARG A 267 9.33 -26.97 -3.67
C ARG A 267 10.53 -26.86 -4.61
N LYS A 268 10.66 -25.74 -5.30
CA LYS A 268 11.79 -25.42 -6.19
C LYS A 268 12.25 -23.98 -5.98
N TYR A 269 13.32 -23.57 -6.67
CA TYR A 269 13.67 -22.15 -6.76
C TYR A 269 13.28 -21.64 -8.13
N GLU A 270 12.84 -20.39 -8.17
CA GLU A 270 12.48 -19.68 -9.38
C GLU A 270 13.19 -18.33 -9.41
N VAL A 271 13.57 -17.89 -10.62
CA VAL A 271 14.06 -16.53 -10.88
C VAL A 271 12.84 -15.64 -11.17
N MET A 272 12.52 -14.73 -10.26
CA MET A 272 11.40 -13.81 -10.41
C MET A 272 11.91 -12.39 -10.70
N ASN A 273 11.58 -11.87 -11.88
CA ASN A 273 11.93 -10.52 -12.29
C ASN A 273 11.00 -9.45 -11.69
N PHE A 274 11.56 -8.30 -11.31
CA PHE A 274 10.84 -7.15 -10.80
C PHE A 274 11.27 -5.84 -11.48
N PRO A 275 10.34 -4.88 -11.58
CA PRO A 275 8.96 -4.92 -11.07
C PRO A 275 8.00 -5.70 -11.99
N LYS A 276 6.92 -6.26 -11.42
CA LYS A 276 5.92 -7.04 -12.19
C LYS A 276 4.51 -6.96 -11.60
N PHE A 277 3.48 -7.19 -12.41
CA PHE A 277 2.15 -7.51 -11.90
C PHE A 277 2.09 -8.96 -11.44
N MET A 278 1.53 -9.19 -10.26
CA MET A 278 1.36 -10.53 -9.71
C MET A 278 0.15 -11.21 -10.35
N PRO A 279 0.26 -12.46 -10.86
CA PRO A 279 -0.83 -13.22 -11.49
C PRO A 279 -1.86 -13.71 -10.45
N ILE A 280 -2.46 -12.78 -9.71
CA ILE A 280 -3.49 -13.06 -8.71
C ILE A 280 -4.80 -13.37 -9.45
N PRO A 281 -5.39 -14.57 -9.28
CA PRO A 281 -6.61 -14.92 -9.96
C PRO A 281 -7.80 -14.17 -9.36
N PHE A 282 -8.71 -13.74 -10.24
CA PHE A 282 -10.01 -13.19 -9.87
C PHE A 282 -11.04 -13.47 -10.98
N TYR A 283 -12.29 -13.53 -10.56
CA TYR A 283 -13.41 -13.61 -11.48
C TYR A 283 -13.58 -12.28 -12.20
N HIS A 284 -13.84 -12.34 -13.50
CA HIS A 284 -14.12 -11.16 -14.30
C HIS A 284 -15.06 -11.45 -15.46
N ASN A 285 -15.72 -10.39 -15.95
CA ASN A 285 -16.53 -10.45 -17.16
C ASN A 285 -16.45 -9.11 -17.91
N VAL A 286 -15.68 -9.10 -18.99
CA VAL A 286 -15.44 -7.92 -19.85
C VAL A 286 -16.72 -7.35 -20.47
N LYS A 287 -17.78 -8.15 -20.61
CA LYS A 287 -19.09 -7.69 -21.12
C LYS A 287 -19.97 -7.05 -20.05
N LYS A 288 -19.60 -7.16 -18.77
CA LYS A 288 -20.37 -6.65 -17.63
C LYS A 288 -19.45 -5.87 -16.70
N ILE A 289 -19.22 -4.59 -17.00
CA ILE A 289 -18.31 -3.72 -16.25
C ILE A 289 -19.03 -2.68 -15.38
N TYR A 290 -20.33 -2.48 -15.60
CA TYR A 290 -21.11 -1.50 -14.84
C TYR A 290 -21.26 -1.93 -13.37
N LYS A 291 -20.91 -1.03 -12.43
CA LYS A 291 -20.95 -1.24 -10.97
C LYS A 291 -20.22 -2.51 -10.51
N ARG A 292 -19.19 -2.94 -11.24
CA ARG A 292 -18.36 -4.11 -10.89
C ARG A 292 -16.91 -3.72 -10.91
N TRP A 293 -16.26 -3.88 -9.76
CA TRP A 293 -14.84 -3.64 -9.60
C TRP A 293 -14.16 -5.00 -9.52
N TYR A 294 -13.45 -5.37 -10.59
CA TYR A 294 -12.78 -6.66 -10.68
C TYR A 294 -11.35 -6.59 -10.13
N GLY A 295 -10.90 -7.69 -9.54
CA GLY A 295 -9.54 -7.82 -9.00
C GLY A 295 -9.43 -7.54 -7.50
N PRO A 296 -8.20 -7.62 -6.96
CA PRO A 296 -7.95 -7.43 -5.53
C PRO A 296 -8.21 -5.99 -5.05
N GLU A 297 -8.81 -5.84 -3.88
CA GLU A 297 -9.04 -4.57 -3.18
C GLU A 297 -8.56 -4.67 -1.71
N ASP A 298 -8.35 -3.52 -1.05
CA ASP A 298 -7.98 -3.39 0.37
C ASP A 298 -6.84 -4.34 0.83
N THR A 299 -5.74 -4.36 0.08
CA THR A 299 -4.65 -5.34 0.23
C THR A 299 -3.79 -5.11 1.47
N ARG A 300 -3.41 -6.21 2.14
CA ARG A 300 -2.47 -6.25 3.28
C ARG A 300 -1.43 -7.32 3.06
N LEU A 301 -0.16 -7.01 3.26
CA LEU A 301 0.93 -7.96 3.08
C LEU A 301 1.50 -8.36 4.43
N LEU A 302 1.55 -9.67 4.70
CA LEU A 302 2.17 -10.24 5.89
C LEU A 302 3.34 -11.11 5.49
N LEU A 303 4.37 -11.15 6.34
CA LEU A 303 5.45 -12.10 6.24
C LEU A 303 5.19 -13.24 7.23
N VAL A 304 4.89 -14.43 6.70
CA VAL A 304 4.59 -15.63 7.50
C VAL A 304 5.74 -16.62 7.41
N LYS A 305 5.85 -17.55 8.36
CA LYS A 305 6.77 -18.69 8.25
C LYS A 305 6.02 -19.91 7.72
N ASN A 306 6.52 -20.51 6.66
CA ASN A 306 5.91 -21.71 6.09
C ASN A 306 6.37 -23.01 6.78
N GLU A 307 5.86 -24.14 6.31
CA GLU A 307 6.16 -25.50 6.78
C GLU A 307 7.64 -25.93 6.59
N TYR A 308 8.41 -25.18 5.81
CA TYR A 308 9.85 -25.35 5.60
C TYR A 308 10.70 -24.41 6.46
N GLY A 309 10.05 -23.55 7.25
CA GLY A 309 10.71 -22.52 8.06
C GLY A 309 11.18 -21.29 7.25
N ASP A 310 10.82 -21.21 5.97
CA ASP A 310 11.09 -20.04 5.15
C ASP A 310 10.07 -18.93 5.41
N GLU A 311 10.53 -17.69 5.31
CA GLU A 311 9.66 -16.52 5.31
C GLU A 311 9.00 -16.36 3.95
N GLU A 312 7.68 -16.20 3.95
CA GLU A 312 6.84 -16.20 2.77
C GLU A 312 5.85 -15.00 2.82
N PRO A 313 5.80 -14.16 1.78
CA PRO A 313 4.84 -13.08 1.68
C PRO A 313 3.44 -13.60 1.32
N VAL A 314 2.46 -13.28 2.17
CA VAL A 314 1.04 -13.58 1.99
C VAL A 314 0.25 -12.28 1.92
N VAL A 315 -0.48 -12.09 0.82
CA VAL A 315 -1.39 -10.96 0.65
C VAL A 315 -2.80 -11.36 1.08
N VAL A 316 -3.41 -10.60 1.98
CA VAL A 316 -4.84 -10.70 2.27
C VAL A 316 -5.53 -9.55 1.55
N TYR A 317 -6.67 -9.83 0.93
CA TYR A 317 -7.42 -8.86 0.12
C TYR A 317 -8.88 -9.26 0.03
N ASN A 318 -9.75 -8.36 -0.41
CA ASN A 318 -11.10 -8.75 -0.83
C ASN A 318 -11.24 -8.64 -2.35
N SER A 319 -12.11 -9.46 -2.94
CA SER A 319 -12.34 -9.40 -4.39
C SER A 319 -13.76 -9.81 -4.77
N PHE A 320 -14.27 -9.22 -5.84
CA PHE A 320 -15.54 -9.61 -6.44
C PHE A 320 -15.40 -10.98 -7.12
N HIS A 321 -16.25 -11.92 -6.74
CA HIS A 321 -16.20 -13.29 -7.23
C HIS A 321 -17.61 -13.88 -7.39
N ARG A 322 -17.68 -15.11 -7.90
CA ARG A 322 -18.95 -15.83 -8.03
C ARG A 322 -18.85 -17.25 -7.51
N GLN A 323 -20.00 -17.81 -7.14
CA GLN A 323 -20.14 -19.20 -6.71
C GLN A 323 -21.36 -19.84 -7.38
N VAL A 324 -21.29 -21.14 -7.66
CA VAL A 324 -22.43 -21.90 -8.19
C VAL A 324 -23.46 -22.07 -7.06
N ILE A 325 -24.68 -21.57 -7.28
CA ILE A 325 -25.80 -21.74 -6.34
C ILE A 325 -26.69 -22.92 -6.75
N GLU A 326 -26.93 -23.07 -8.04
CA GLU A 326 -27.89 -24.05 -8.56
C GLU A 326 -27.45 -24.54 -9.94
N VAL A 327 -27.61 -25.83 -10.21
CA VAL A 327 -27.38 -26.44 -11.51
C VAL A 327 -28.71 -27.02 -11.98
N GLN A 328 -29.31 -26.39 -13.00
CA GLN A 328 -30.57 -26.86 -13.57
C GLN A 328 -30.29 -27.77 -14.76
N THR A 329 -30.70 -29.03 -14.64
CA THR A 329 -30.70 -30.00 -15.74
C THR A 329 -32.11 -30.11 -16.28
N LYS A 330 -32.34 -29.77 -17.55
CA LYS A 330 -33.65 -30.01 -18.17
C LYS A 330 -33.86 -31.50 -18.40
N ALA A 331 -34.93 -32.05 -17.82
CA ALA A 331 -35.43 -33.37 -18.16
C ALA A 331 -36.11 -33.31 -19.53
N ASN A 332 -35.34 -33.48 -20.61
CA ASN A 332 -35.75 -33.99 -21.93
C ASN A 332 -34.58 -33.74 -22.91
N ASN A 333 -33.78 -34.77 -23.14
CA ASN A 333 -32.89 -35.07 -24.27
C ASN A 333 -32.09 -33.99 -25.04
N ASP A 334 -32.00 -32.75 -24.58
CA ASP A 334 -31.04 -31.75 -25.08
C ASP A 334 -30.30 -31.08 -23.91
N GLU A 335 -29.00 -31.36 -23.81
CA GLU A 335 -28.06 -31.04 -22.73
C GLU A 335 -27.81 -29.53 -22.52
N VAL A 336 -28.82 -28.77 -22.11
CA VAL A 336 -28.60 -27.37 -21.67
C VAL A 336 -28.61 -27.32 -20.15
N VAL A 337 -27.43 -27.56 -19.55
CA VAL A 337 -27.18 -27.31 -18.13
C VAL A 337 -27.15 -25.80 -17.91
N ARG A 338 -28.14 -25.26 -17.19
CA ARG A 338 -28.14 -23.84 -16.78
C ARG A 338 -27.62 -23.69 -15.36
N THR A 339 -26.43 -23.12 -15.21
CA THR A 339 -25.82 -22.82 -13.92
C THR A 339 -26.21 -21.42 -13.44
N LYS A 340 -26.79 -21.33 -12.24
CA LYS A 340 -27.09 -20.07 -11.57
C LYS A 340 -25.94 -19.70 -10.65
N TYR A 341 -25.47 -18.45 -10.76
CA TYR A 341 -24.37 -17.93 -9.95
C TYR A 341 -24.82 -16.92 -8.91
N GLY A 342 -24.27 -17.05 -7.71
CA GLY A 342 -24.23 -16.01 -6.70
C GLY A 342 -23.00 -15.13 -6.88
N PHE A 343 -23.15 -13.82 -6.68
CA PHE A 343 -22.04 -12.87 -6.72
C PHE A 343 -21.83 -12.28 -5.33
N TYR A 344 -20.57 -12.20 -4.93
CA TYR A 344 -20.14 -11.78 -3.61
C TYR A 344 -18.84 -10.99 -3.73
N ARG A 345 -18.52 -10.27 -2.66
CA ARG A 345 -17.20 -9.70 -2.46
C ARG A 345 -16.66 -10.25 -1.15
N SER A 346 -15.78 -11.24 -1.24
CA SER A 346 -15.28 -11.99 -0.08
C SER A 346 -13.82 -11.73 0.19
N MET A 347 -13.38 -12.14 1.38
CA MET A 347 -11.99 -12.14 1.79
C MET A 347 -11.22 -13.29 1.13
N PHE A 348 -10.00 -13.02 0.71
CA PHE A 348 -9.07 -13.98 0.15
C PHE A 348 -7.70 -13.78 0.81
N MET A 349 -6.94 -14.88 0.89
CA MET A 349 -5.50 -14.81 1.08
C MET A 349 -4.80 -15.40 -0.15
N GLY A 350 -3.70 -14.80 -0.56
CA GLY A 350 -2.90 -15.19 -1.70
C GLY A 350 -1.42 -15.32 -1.33
N TYR A 351 -0.79 -16.38 -1.83
CA TYR A 351 0.62 -16.68 -1.59
C TYR A 351 1.41 -16.20 -2.80
N LEU A 352 2.30 -15.23 -2.62
CA LEU A 352 3.04 -14.66 -3.74
C LEU A 352 4.08 -15.65 -4.32
N PHE A 353 4.50 -16.64 -3.53
CA PHE A 353 5.47 -17.67 -3.91
C PHE A 353 4.89 -19.10 -3.94
N ARG A 354 3.55 -19.24 -4.01
CA ARG A 354 2.91 -20.53 -4.34
C ARG A 354 2.02 -20.37 -5.55
N TYR A 355 1.90 -21.43 -6.33
CA TYR A 355 1.10 -21.42 -7.54
C TYR A 355 -0.06 -22.41 -7.53
N GLN A 356 -1.03 -22.15 -8.39
CA GLN A 356 -2.16 -23.02 -8.67
C GLN A 356 -2.46 -23.02 -10.17
N GLN A 357 -3.08 -24.09 -10.66
CA GLN A 357 -3.66 -24.13 -12.00
C GLN A 357 -5.13 -23.72 -11.98
N GLY A 358 -5.52 -22.85 -12.91
CA GLY A 358 -6.87 -22.34 -13.00
C GLY A 358 -7.27 -21.45 -11.82
N LYS A 359 -8.55 -21.07 -11.82
CA LYS A 359 -9.10 -20.10 -10.84
C LYS A 359 -10.50 -20.47 -10.35
N GLN A 360 -10.71 -21.76 -10.10
CA GLN A 360 -11.98 -22.29 -9.59
C GLN A 360 -12.42 -21.63 -8.27
N ASN A 361 -11.47 -21.31 -7.41
CA ASN A 361 -11.68 -20.57 -6.16
C ASN A 361 -12.33 -19.19 -6.34
N THR A 362 -12.20 -18.56 -7.51
CA THR A 362 -12.85 -17.27 -7.79
C THR A 362 -14.04 -17.40 -8.73
N ASP A 363 -13.99 -18.35 -9.66
CA ASP A 363 -15.00 -18.50 -10.71
C ASP A 363 -16.15 -19.43 -10.30
N GLY A 364 -16.03 -20.11 -9.16
CA GLY A 364 -17.00 -21.05 -8.60
C GLY A 364 -17.01 -22.43 -9.28
N GLN A 365 -16.37 -22.55 -10.44
CA GLN A 365 -16.21 -23.79 -11.20
C GLN A 365 -14.95 -23.72 -12.07
N GLN A 366 -14.40 -24.88 -12.43
CA GLN A 366 -13.25 -24.94 -13.33
C GLN A 366 -13.70 -24.69 -14.77
N GLU A 367 -13.23 -23.60 -15.37
CA GLU A 367 -13.44 -23.34 -16.80
C GLU A 367 -12.31 -23.96 -17.63
N ARG A 368 -12.66 -24.58 -18.77
CA ARG A 368 -11.71 -25.25 -19.67
C ARG A 368 -10.59 -24.32 -20.13
N ARG A 369 -10.91 -23.06 -20.42
CA ARG A 369 -9.94 -22.05 -20.89
C ARG A 369 -8.86 -21.69 -19.87
N TYR A 370 -9.16 -21.83 -18.57
CA TYR A 370 -8.22 -21.51 -17.49
C TYR A 370 -7.54 -22.73 -16.90
N LYS A 371 -7.90 -23.95 -17.34
CA LYS A 371 -7.47 -25.21 -16.70
C LYS A 371 -5.96 -25.33 -16.55
N ASN A 372 -5.20 -24.89 -17.54
CA ASN A 372 -3.74 -25.03 -17.57
C ASN A 372 -3.02 -23.69 -17.36
N VAL A 373 -3.74 -22.63 -16.99
CA VAL A 373 -3.13 -21.32 -16.73
C VAL A 373 -2.65 -21.29 -15.29
N ILE A 374 -1.40 -20.92 -15.09
CA ILE A 374 -0.78 -20.82 -13.78
C ILE A 374 -1.07 -19.44 -13.18
N TYR A 375 -1.52 -19.44 -11.94
CA TYR A 375 -1.79 -18.24 -11.14
C TYR A 375 -1.09 -18.36 -9.79
N ASN A 376 -0.95 -17.25 -9.08
CA ASN A 376 -0.67 -17.31 -7.65
C ASN A 376 -1.77 -18.09 -6.92
N LYS A 377 -1.37 -18.93 -5.95
CA LYS A 377 -2.30 -19.69 -5.13
C LYS A 377 -3.09 -18.73 -4.25
N VAL A 378 -4.41 -18.84 -4.27
CA VAL A 378 -5.29 -18.08 -3.38
C VAL A 378 -6.36 -18.97 -2.76
N ALA A 379 -6.91 -18.55 -1.63
CA ALA A 379 -7.99 -19.26 -0.96
C ALA A 379 -9.05 -18.26 -0.46
N GLU A 380 -10.31 -18.58 -0.70
CA GLU A 380 -11.44 -17.85 -0.10
C GLU A 380 -11.40 -18.09 1.41
N LEU A 381 -11.40 -17.01 2.21
CA LEU A 381 -11.45 -17.09 3.66
C LEU A 381 -12.91 -17.20 4.08
N ARG A 382 -13.34 -18.41 4.47
CA ARG A 382 -14.76 -18.72 4.67
C ARG A 382 -15.09 -18.95 6.13
N ILE A 383 -16.00 -18.14 6.66
CA ILE A 383 -16.52 -18.32 8.02
C ILE A 383 -17.39 -19.58 8.07
N ASP A 384 -16.99 -20.51 8.92
CA ASP A 384 -17.64 -21.80 9.10
C ASP A 384 -19.05 -21.65 9.67
N GLY A 385 -19.99 -22.45 9.16
CA GLY A 385 -21.39 -22.45 9.61
C GLY A 385 -22.19 -21.17 9.33
N LYS A 386 -21.64 -20.17 8.61
CA LYS A 386 -22.37 -18.94 8.22
C LYS A 386 -22.59 -18.87 6.72
N GLU A 387 -23.68 -18.25 6.27
CA GLU A 387 -23.89 -17.95 4.84
C GLU A 387 -22.86 -16.93 4.31
N ARG A 388 -22.78 -16.76 3.00
CA ARG A 388 -21.87 -15.76 2.40
C ARG A 388 -22.48 -14.38 2.53
N GLU A 389 -21.76 -13.48 3.17
CA GLU A 389 -22.08 -12.07 3.15
C GLU A 389 -21.93 -11.51 1.74
N LYS A 390 -22.76 -10.53 1.37
CA LYS A 390 -22.65 -9.87 0.06
C LYS A 390 -21.33 -9.12 -0.09
N THR A 391 -20.79 -8.59 1.01
CA THR A 391 -19.55 -7.82 1.01
C THR A 391 -18.83 -7.97 2.34
N GLU A 392 -17.58 -8.41 2.29
CA GLU A 392 -16.65 -8.48 3.40
C GLU A 392 -15.49 -7.50 3.15
N LYS A 393 -15.34 -6.50 4.03
CA LYS A 393 -14.35 -5.41 3.93
C LYS A 393 -13.97 -4.88 5.31
N ASN A 394 -12.89 -4.11 5.37
CA ASN A 394 -12.40 -3.41 6.57
C ASN A 394 -11.95 -4.32 7.73
N TRP A 395 -11.47 -5.51 7.39
CA TRP A 395 -10.86 -6.45 8.32
C TRP A 395 -9.37 -6.12 8.53
N THR A 396 -8.76 -6.69 9.57
CA THR A 396 -7.34 -6.51 9.89
C THR A 396 -6.67 -7.87 10.17
N PRO A 397 -5.69 -8.30 9.35
CA PRO A 397 -5.04 -9.60 9.51
C PRO A 397 -3.85 -9.53 10.48
N PHE A 398 -3.52 -10.67 11.12
CA PHE A 398 -2.32 -10.83 11.95
C PHE A 398 -1.97 -12.31 12.17
N VAL A 399 -0.76 -12.57 12.67
CA VAL A 399 -0.30 -13.92 13.06
C VAL A 399 0.10 -13.97 14.53
N ASN A 400 0.12 -15.17 15.12
CA ASN A 400 0.57 -15.37 16.49
C ASN A 400 1.86 -16.21 16.53
N PRO A 401 3.06 -15.60 16.62
CA PRO A 401 4.32 -16.33 16.62
C PRO A 401 4.48 -17.33 17.77
N LEU A 402 3.73 -17.17 18.87
CA LEU A 402 3.79 -18.09 20.02
C LEU A 402 3.17 -19.45 19.72
N GLU A 403 2.43 -19.58 18.61
CA GLU A 403 1.84 -20.85 18.18
C GLU A 403 2.75 -21.63 17.23
N ARG A 404 3.91 -21.06 16.85
CA ARG A 404 4.96 -21.76 16.12
C ARG A 404 5.57 -22.81 17.05
N GLY A 405 5.65 -24.05 16.60
CA GLY A 405 6.15 -25.14 17.43
C GLY A 405 6.80 -26.24 16.62
N ILE A 406 7.29 -27.27 17.32
CA ILE A 406 7.93 -28.45 16.70
C ILE A 406 6.96 -29.12 15.71
N ALA A 407 5.67 -29.20 16.07
CA ALA A 407 4.63 -29.79 15.23
C ALA A 407 4.42 -29.06 13.89
N THR A 408 4.81 -27.78 13.80
CA THR A 408 4.75 -26.98 12.55
C THR A 408 6.11 -26.73 11.94
N ARG A 409 7.17 -27.38 12.44
CA ARG A 409 8.57 -27.07 12.10
C ARG A 409 8.89 -25.57 12.23
N GLY A 410 8.22 -24.88 13.15
CA GLY A 410 8.35 -23.43 13.34
C GLY A 410 7.51 -22.56 12.41
N GLY A 411 6.67 -23.13 11.54
CA GLY A 411 5.76 -22.42 10.65
C GLY A 411 4.49 -21.91 11.35
N ASP A 412 3.88 -20.87 10.76
CA ASP A 412 2.60 -20.30 11.15
C ASP A 412 1.45 -21.19 10.65
N LYS A 413 0.59 -21.63 11.57
CA LYS A 413 -0.54 -22.52 11.24
C LYS A 413 -1.81 -21.77 10.88
N TYR A 414 -2.01 -20.61 11.51
CA TYR A 414 -3.25 -19.86 11.45
C TYR A 414 -3.01 -18.40 11.09
N LEU A 415 -3.90 -17.88 10.25
CA LEU A 415 -4.10 -16.46 10.04
C LEU A 415 -5.23 -16.01 10.96
N TYR A 416 -5.00 -14.97 11.75
CA TYR A 416 -6.05 -14.32 12.53
C TYR A 416 -6.55 -13.09 11.80
N ILE A 417 -7.84 -12.82 11.94
CA ILE A 417 -8.48 -11.66 11.33
C ILE A 417 -9.35 -10.99 12.37
N VAL A 418 -9.05 -9.74 12.71
CA VAL A 418 -10.03 -8.87 13.36
C VAL A 418 -11.09 -8.56 12.32
N TYR A 419 -12.22 -9.25 12.42
CA TYR A 419 -13.33 -9.14 11.49
C TYR A 419 -14.16 -7.88 11.78
N GLN A 420 -14.30 -7.52 13.05
CA GLN A 420 -14.95 -6.30 13.52
C GLN A 420 -14.17 -5.73 14.71
N TRP A 421 -13.90 -4.43 14.68
CA TRP A 421 -13.23 -3.68 15.77
C TRP A 421 -14.23 -3.21 16.82
N ASP A 422 -15.36 -2.65 16.37
CA ASP A 422 -16.49 -2.36 17.23
C ASP A 422 -17.20 -3.66 17.62
N HIS A 423 -17.40 -3.87 18.92
CA HIS A 423 -17.79 -5.16 19.50
C HIS A 423 -16.86 -6.29 19.02
N LEU A 424 -15.61 -6.25 19.49
CA LEU A 424 -14.47 -7.00 18.95
C LEU A 424 -14.81 -8.46 18.58
N LYS A 425 -14.61 -8.79 17.30
CA LYS A 425 -14.76 -10.15 16.76
C LYS A 425 -13.52 -10.57 16.00
N ILE A 426 -12.96 -11.71 16.38
CA ILE A 426 -11.73 -12.25 15.81
C ILE A 426 -12.00 -13.64 15.23
N LEU A 427 -11.59 -13.82 13.98
CA LEU A 427 -11.59 -15.10 13.29
C LEU A 427 -10.20 -15.72 13.35
N ARG A 428 -10.16 -17.05 13.33
CA ARG A 428 -8.96 -17.85 13.13
C ARG A 428 -9.15 -18.73 11.91
N CYS A 429 -8.30 -18.54 10.91
CA CYS A 429 -8.35 -19.18 9.59
C CYS A 429 -7.14 -20.09 9.37
N GLU A 430 -7.31 -21.15 8.60
CA GLU A 430 -6.22 -22.07 8.22
C GLU A 430 -5.22 -21.39 7.25
N LEU A 431 -3.91 -21.48 7.53
CA LEU A 431 -2.86 -20.83 6.73
C LEU A 431 -1.91 -21.83 6.04
N ALA A 432 -1.43 -22.87 6.73
CA ALA A 432 -0.30 -23.65 6.19
C ALA A 432 -0.64 -24.46 4.91
N SER A 433 -1.87 -24.96 4.77
CA SER A 433 -2.26 -25.85 3.67
C SER A 433 -3.71 -25.64 3.23
N PRO A 434 -4.08 -24.44 2.77
CA PRO A 434 -5.42 -24.20 2.29
C PRO A 434 -5.64 -24.91 0.95
N GLY A 435 -6.84 -25.48 0.79
CA GLY A 435 -7.37 -25.85 -0.52
C GLY A 435 -7.85 -24.60 -1.28
N LEU A 436 -8.96 -24.73 -2.00
CA LEU A 436 -9.64 -23.59 -2.65
C LEU A 436 -10.26 -22.61 -1.63
N VAL A 437 -10.55 -23.12 -0.44
CA VAL A 437 -11.18 -22.41 0.67
C VAL A 437 -10.33 -22.65 1.92
N SER A 438 -10.13 -21.61 2.71
CA SER A 438 -9.60 -21.70 4.07
C SER A 438 -10.75 -21.57 5.06
N ARG A 439 -10.87 -22.55 5.95
CA ARG A 439 -11.89 -22.52 7.00
C ARG A 439 -11.51 -21.50 8.07
N CYS A 440 -12.41 -20.57 8.34
CA CYS A 440 -12.31 -19.59 9.41
C CYS A 440 -13.34 -19.89 10.50
N ILE A 441 -12.88 -20.00 11.74
CA ILE A 441 -13.74 -20.14 12.91
C ILE A 441 -13.74 -18.87 13.74
N GLU A 442 -14.83 -18.61 14.46
CA GLU A 442 -14.91 -17.49 15.40
C GLU A 442 -14.10 -17.82 16.65
N GLN A 443 -12.93 -17.18 16.81
CA GLN A 443 -12.02 -17.41 17.93
C GLN A 443 -12.45 -16.62 19.17
N PHE A 444 -13.00 -15.42 18.96
CA PHE A 444 -13.43 -14.53 20.02
C PHE A 444 -14.53 -13.60 19.51
N LYS A 445 -15.49 -13.32 20.39
CA LYS A 445 -16.56 -12.36 20.17
C LYS A 445 -16.88 -11.70 21.52
N GLN A 446 -16.89 -10.37 21.55
CA GLN A 446 -17.08 -9.61 22.78
C GLN A 446 -18.53 -9.66 23.28
N ASP A 447 -19.51 -9.50 22.39
CA ASP A 447 -20.93 -9.66 22.68
C ASP A 447 -21.72 -10.10 21.44
N ASP A 448 -22.98 -10.50 21.62
CA ASP A 448 -23.83 -10.99 20.54
C ASP A 448 -24.55 -9.91 19.74
N SER A 449 -24.28 -8.62 20.00
CA SER A 449 -24.97 -7.55 19.32
C SER A 449 -24.62 -7.53 17.82
N ALA A 450 -25.65 -7.43 16.98
CA ALA A 450 -25.45 -7.20 15.55
C ALA A 450 -25.05 -5.73 15.36
N SER A 451 -23.76 -5.43 15.40
CA SER A 451 -23.26 -4.08 15.19
C SER A 451 -23.09 -3.78 13.69
N LYS A 452 -23.45 -2.56 13.29
CA LYS A 452 -23.03 -2.00 11.99
C LYS A 452 -21.51 -1.84 12.01
N VAL A 453 -20.88 -1.77 10.83
CA VAL A 453 -19.43 -1.48 10.74
C VAL A 453 -19.15 -0.14 11.43
N GLY A 454 -18.45 -0.19 12.56
CA GLY A 454 -18.10 1.00 13.34
C GLY A 454 -17.18 1.97 12.59
N PRO A 455 -17.05 3.21 13.10
CA PRO A 455 -16.23 4.25 12.49
C PRO A 455 -14.73 3.93 12.48
N VAL A 456 -14.23 3.10 13.39
CA VAL A 456 -12.85 2.59 13.36
C VAL A 456 -12.84 1.21 12.72
N ARG A 457 -12.06 1.05 11.63
CA ARG A 457 -12.10 -0.17 10.81
C ARG A 457 -10.85 -0.35 9.95
N GLY A 458 -10.50 -1.59 9.60
CA GLY A 458 -9.35 -1.88 8.73
C GLY A 458 -8.06 -1.20 9.17
N GLY A 459 -7.31 -0.62 8.24
CA GLY A 459 -5.96 -0.08 8.49
C GLY A 459 -4.88 -1.12 8.26
N THR A 460 -3.69 -1.03 8.83
CA THR A 460 -2.59 -1.99 8.63
C THR A 460 -2.94 -3.41 9.11
N GLU A 461 -2.13 -4.40 8.75
CA GLU A 461 -1.96 -5.62 9.55
C GLU A 461 -1.48 -5.30 10.98
N LEU A 462 -1.63 -6.26 11.90
CA LEU A 462 -1.04 -6.14 13.23
C LEU A 462 0.26 -6.93 13.32
N ILE A 463 1.28 -6.32 13.92
CA ILE A 463 2.54 -6.98 14.21
C ILE A 463 2.62 -7.37 15.69
N PRO A 464 3.17 -8.55 16.01
CA PRO A 464 3.34 -8.99 17.40
C PRO A 464 4.51 -8.25 18.05
N ILE A 465 4.36 -7.92 19.33
CA ILE A 465 5.40 -7.28 20.13
C ILE A 465 5.84 -8.22 21.25
N SER A 466 7.15 -8.50 21.31
CA SER A 466 7.73 -9.27 22.40
C SER A 466 7.80 -8.37 23.64
N THR A 467 7.00 -8.66 24.66
CA THR A 467 7.09 -7.92 25.92
C THR A 467 8.15 -8.53 26.84
N THR A 468 9.22 -7.79 27.08
CA THR A 468 10.32 -8.20 27.99
C THR A 468 9.96 -7.99 29.48
N TYR A 469 8.81 -7.38 29.79
CA TYR A 469 8.50 -6.90 31.14
C TYR A 469 7.38 -7.70 31.83
N SER A 470 7.75 -8.49 32.84
CA SER A 470 6.89 -9.42 33.59
C SER A 470 5.95 -8.77 34.62
N SER A 471 6.20 -7.52 35.04
CA SER A 471 5.40 -6.86 36.08
C SER A 471 4.13 -6.17 35.55
N HIS A 472 4.17 -5.62 34.33
CA HIS A 472 3.06 -4.88 33.71
C HIS A 472 2.17 -5.75 32.80
N SER A 473 2.52 -7.02 32.59
CA SER A 473 1.86 -7.94 31.66
C SER A 473 1.27 -9.18 32.35
N LYS A 474 1.04 -9.14 33.66
CA LYS A 474 0.51 -10.29 34.41
C LYS A 474 -0.82 -10.76 33.81
N GLY A 475 -0.85 -12.01 33.35
CA GLY A 475 -2.02 -12.63 32.71
C GLY A 475 -2.02 -12.53 31.18
N ILE A 476 -1.18 -11.69 30.58
CA ILE A 476 -1.12 -11.50 29.13
C ILE A 476 -0.31 -12.61 28.47
N LYS A 477 -0.83 -13.11 27.34
CA LYS A 477 -0.18 -14.10 26.49
C LYS A 477 0.58 -13.44 25.36
N GLN A 478 -0.04 -12.47 24.67
CA GLN A 478 0.55 -11.81 23.50
C GLN A 478 -0.02 -10.40 23.32
N ILE A 479 0.79 -9.50 22.75
CA ILE A 479 0.42 -8.14 22.38
C ILE A 479 0.67 -7.93 20.89
N TRP A 480 -0.24 -7.24 20.23
CA TRP A 480 -0.07 -6.76 18.86
C TRP A 480 -0.33 -5.27 18.77
N ILE A 481 0.34 -4.62 17.84
CA ILE A 481 0.13 -3.21 17.53
C ILE A 481 -0.14 -3.02 16.04
N GLY A 482 -0.84 -1.94 15.71
CA GLY A 482 -1.03 -1.52 14.33
C GLY A 482 -1.72 -0.16 14.23
N PHE A 483 -2.13 0.21 13.03
CA PHE A 483 -2.80 1.48 12.76
C PHE A 483 -4.10 1.25 12.01
N LEU A 484 -5.21 1.55 12.66
CA LEU A 484 -6.55 1.46 12.10
C LEU A 484 -6.85 2.68 11.25
N ARG A 485 -7.95 2.63 10.49
CA ARG A 485 -8.48 3.77 9.76
C ARG A 485 -9.79 4.21 10.40
N ALA A 486 -9.84 5.42 10.96
CA ALA A 486 -11.11 6.07 11.26
C ALA A 486 -11.78 6.53 9.96
N HIS A 487 -13.10 6.41 9.88
CA HIS A 487 -13.93 6.97 8.82
C HIS A 487 -15.05 7.80 9.44
N LEU A 488 -14.92 9.12 9.33
CA LEU A 488 -15.84 10.07 9.93
C LEU A 488 -16.58 10.83 8.84
N ASN A 489 -17.91 10.81 8.87
CA ASN A 489 -18.73 11.53 7.89
C ASN A 489 -18.99 12.96 8.38
N GLN A 490 -18.97 13.92 7.46
CA GLN A 490 -19.38 15.32 7.68
C GLN A 490 -18.83 15.94 8.98
N CYS A 491 -17.56 15.67 9.31
CA CYS A 491 -16.99 16.03 10.60
C CYS A 491 -16.29 17.40 10.63
N GLY A 492 -16.12 18.07 9.48
CA GLY A 492 -15.46 19.39 9.41
C GLY A 492 -14.64 19.62 8.14
N CYS A 493 -14.09 18.58 7.51
CA CYS A 493 -13.34 18.68 6.26
C CYS A 493 -13.91 17.72 5.21
N GLY A 494 -14.50 18.27 4.14
CA GLY A 494 -15.14 17.52 3.06
C GLY A 494 -16.34 16.67 3.51
N LYS A 495 -16.76 15.71 2.67
CA LYS A 495 -17.92 14.84 3.00
C LYS A 495 -17.59 13.76 4.03
N ALA A 496 -16.32 13.36 4.09
CA ALA A 496 -15.82 12.36 5.01
C ALA A 496 -14.30 12.51 5.19
N MET A 497 -13.78 12.12 6.35
CA MET A 497 -12.35 12.11 6.63
C MET A 497 -11.87 10.71 7.02
N TYR A 498 -10.71 10.34 6.50
CA TYR A 498 -9.99 9.12 6.89
C TYR A 498 -8.65 9.48 7.52
N ARG A 499 -8.36 8.92 8.70
CA ARG A 499 -7.10 9.12 9.42
C ARG A 499 -6.60 7.83 10.08
N PRO A 500 -5.28 7.68 10.27
CA PRO A 500 -4.71 6.63 11.10
C PRO A 500 -5.08 6.75 12.58
N ASN A 501 -5.34 5.62 13.24
CA ASN A 501 -5.46 5.49 14.69
C ASN A 501 -4.58 4.35 15.18
N PHE A 502 -3.60 4.62 16.04
CA PHE A 502 -2.78 3.59 16.67
C PHE A 502 -3.62 2.68 17.57
N VAL A 503 -3.42 1.37 17.48
CA VAL A 503 -4.13 0.38 18.30
C VAL A 503 -3.16 -0.57 18.98
N VAL A 504 -3.50 -0.98 20.20
CA VAL A 504 -2.86 -2.07 20.92
C VAL A 504 -3.89 -3.13 21.25
N LEU A 505 -3.75 -4.30 20.64
CA LEU A 505 -4.57 -5.48 20.90
C LEU A 505 -3.82 -6.43 21.84
N ILE A 506 -4.50 -6.95 22.86
CA ILE A 506 -3.91 -7.94 23.78
C ILE A 506 -4.73 -9.22 23.81
N GLN A 507 -4.04 -10.34 23.99
CA GLN A 507 -4.65 -11.64 24.29
C GLN A 507 -4.25 -12.09 25.71
N HIS A 508 -5.22 -12.46 26.52
CA HIS A 508 -5.01 -13.04 27.84
C HIS A 508 -4.72 -14.55 27.77
N LYS A 509 -4.11 -15.12 28.81
CA LYS A 509 -3.78 -16.56 28.88
C LYS A 509 -4.99 -17.49 28.79
N ASN A 510 -6.19 -17.02 29.14
CA ASN A 510 -7.44 -17.77 28.96
C ASN A 510 -7.97 -17.76 27.52
N GLY A 511 -7.31 -17.06 26.58
CA GLY A 511 -7.69 -16.98 25.18
C GLY A 511 -8.54 -15.75 24.80
N ASN A 512 -9.01 -14.96 25.77
CA ASN A 512 -9.81 -13.76 25.51
C ASN A 512 -8.95 -12.63 24.93
N PHE A 513 -9.60 -11.75 24.17
CA PHE A 513 -8.97 -10.58 23.56
C PHE A 513 -9.58 -9.27 24.08
N LYS A 514 -8.80 -8.19 24.03
CA LYS A 514 -9.26 -6.84 24.34
C LYS A 514 -8.48 -5.81 23.53
N ILE A 515 -9.14 -4.76 23.07
CA ILE A 515 -8.47 -3.53 22.62
C ILE A 515 -7.95 -2.83 23.88
N ALA A 516 -6.66 -2.92 24.15
CA ALA A 516 -6.08 -2.36 25.37
C ALA A 516 -6.02 -0.83 25.29
N TYR A 517 -5.54 -0.33 24.16
CA TYR A 517 -5.34 1.09 23.88
C TYR A 517 -5.73 1.41 22.43
N LEU A 518 -6.29 2.59 22.21
CA LEU A 518 -6.66 3.09 20.89
C LEU A 518 -6.46 4.60 20.86
N SER A 519 -5.81 5.12 19.83
CA SER A 519 -5.58 6.56 19.69
C SER A 519 -6.74 7.27 19.00
N SER A 520 -6.83 8.59 19.17
CA SER A 520 -7.54 9.45 18.22
C SER A 520 -6.79 9.57 16.88
N SER A 521 -7.38 10.30 15.92
CA SER A 521 -6.76 10.58 14.61
C SER A 521 -5.34 11.13 14.72
N ILE A 522 -4.40 10.50 14.00
CA ILE A 522 -3.00 10.91 13.90
C ILE A 522 -2.78 11.59 12.53
N SER A 523 -2.18 12.78 12.49
CA SER A 523 -1.90 13.47 11.22
C SER A 523 -0.64 12.98 10.51
N MET A 524 0.24 12.29 11.24
CA MET A 524 1.57 11.86 10.78
C MET A 524 2.47 13.01 10.31
N ASN A 525 2.15 14.27 10.67
CA ASN A 525 2.78 15.48 10.11
C ASN A 525 2.75 15.52 8.56
N MET A 526 1.75 14.88 7.95
CA MET A 526 1.62 14.81 6.49
C MET A 526 0.59 15.82 5.98
N GLN A 527 0.92 16.43 4.84
CA GLN A 527 -0.06 17.16 4.03
C GLN A 527 -0.96 16.17 3.28
N VAL A 528 -2.27 16.42 3.26
CA VAL A 528 -3.23 15.55 2.58
C VAL A 528 -3.89 16.29 1.43
N ASP A 529 -3.49 15.93 0.21
CA ASP A 529 -4.07 16.45 -1.04
C ASP A 529 -5.59 16.20 -1.11
N GLY A 530 -6.27 17.06 -1.86
CA GLY A 530 -7.68 16.85 -2.20
C GLY A 530 -7.88 15.60 -3.08
N TRP A 531 -8.99 14.90 -2.87
CA TRP A 531 -9.21 13.59 -3.50
C TRP A 531 -9.49 13.67 -5.01
N LYS A 532 -10.23 14.66 -5.48
CA LYS A 532 -10.47 14.88 -6.91
C LYS A 532 -9.46 15.86 -7.52
N TYR A 533 -9.27 16.99 -6.85
CA TYR A 533 -8.36 18.06 -7.22
C TYR A 533 -7.39 18.29 -6.06
N ALA A 534 -6.09 18.16 -6.31
CA ALA A 534 -5.09 18.10 -5.24
C ALA A 534 -5.05 19.38 -4.41
N GLU A 535 -5.30 20.52 -5.05
CA GLU A 535 -5.31 21.86 -4.48
C GLU A 535 -6.52 22.15 -3.57
N ILE A 536 -7.58 21.33 -3.63
CA ILE A 536 -8.81 21.52 -2.82
C ILE A 536 -8.90 20.43 -1.76
N GLN A 537 -8.25 20.63 -0.62
CA GLN A 537 -8.07 19.58 0.40
C GLN A 537 -9.35 19.22 1.15
N CYS A 538 -10.26 20.19 1.33
CA CYS A 538 -11.55 19.99 2.01
C CYS A 538 -12.74 20.28 1.07
N ALA A 539 -12.76 19.67 -0.11
CA ALA A 539 -13.88 19.84 -1.04
C ALA A 539 -15.18 19.21 -0.50
N LYS A 540 -16.30 19.95 -0.56
CA LYS A 540 -17.59 19.61 0.05
C LYS A 540 -18.13 18.23 -0.32
N ARG A 541 -17.83 17.74 -1.54
CA ARG A 541 -18.32 16.46 -2.08
C ARG A 541 -17.27 15.36 -2.13
N ASP A 542 -16.05 15.65 -1.71
CA ASP A 542 -14.93 14.71 -1.76
C ASP A 542 -14.49 14.32 -0.35
N PRO A 543 -13.97 13.10 -0.18
CA PRO A 543 -13.38 12.71 1.08
C PRO A 543 -11.97 13.32 1.22
N ASN A 544 -11.53 13.57 2.45
CA ASN A 544 -10.12 13.84 2.74
C ASN A 544 -9.47 12.56 3.30
N VAL A 545 -8.51 12.00 2.56
CA VAL A 545 -8.12 10.58 2.72
C VAL A 545 -6.64 10.45 3.05
N LEU A 546 -6.33 9.97 4.26
CA LEU A 546 -5.02 9.48 4.65
C LEU A 546 -5.18 8.08 5.27
N ILE A 547 -4.70 7.05 4.59
CA ILE A 547 -4.94 5.65 4.97
C ILE A 547 -3.62 4.98 5.33
N PRO A 548 -3.48 4.39 6.52
CA PRO A 548 -2.35 3.52 6.81
C PRO A 548 -2.58 2.16 6.14
N ASN A 549 -1.69 1.79 5.23
CA ASN A 549 -1.85 0.59 4.39
C ASN A 549 -1.13 -0.63 4.98
N GLY A 550 0.10 -0.45 5.47
CA GLY A 550 0.90 -1.52 6.07
C GLY A 550 2.08 -1.02 6.91
N ILE A 551 2.60 -1.91 7.75
CA ILE A 551 3.80 -1.71 8.57
C ILE A 551 4.98 -2.34 7.82
N SER A 552 5.75 -1.48 7.18
CA SER A 552 6.82 -1.90 6.26
C SER A 552 8.05 -2.49 6.95
N MET A 553 8.34 -2.02 8.17
CA MET A 553 9.38 -2.56 9.03
C MET A 553 9.16 -2.10 10.47
N TYR A 554 9.67 -2.89 11.40
CA TYR A 554 9.72 -2.54 12.81
C TYR A 554 10.95 -3.19 13.46
N ASP A 555 11.78 -2.38 14.12
CA ASP A 555 12.86 -2.86 14.98
C ASP A 555 12.62 -2.35 16.41
N PRO A 556 12.22 -3.21 17.35
CA PRO A 556 11.95 -2.80 18.72
C PRO A 556 13.22 -2.41 19.49
N LYS A 557 14.41 -2.88 19.09
CA LYS A 557 15.67 -2.57 19.78
C LYS A 557 16.17 -1.17 19.44
N LEU A 558 16.10 -0.82 18.16
CA LEU A 558 16.43 0.53 17.69
C LEU A 558 15.25 1.50 17.87
N ASP A 559 14.05 0.97 18.12
CA ASP A 559 12.81 1.70 18.36
C ASP A 559 12.38 2.57 17.16
N PHE A 560 12.43 1.95 15.97
CA PHE A 560 11.96 2.55 14.73
C PHE A 560 10.93 1.67 14.04
N MET A 561 9.97 2.33 13.42
CA MET A 561 8.92 1.73 12.60
C MET A 561 8.78 2.51 11.30
N SER A 562 8.47 1.83 10.20
CA SER A 562 8.08 2.49 8.96
C SER A 562 6.68 2.07 8.55
N LEU A 563 5.87 3.03 8.10
CA LEU A 563 4.51 2.82 7.63
C LEU A 563 4.41 3.25 6.17
N THR A 564 3.68 2.47 5.37
CA THR A 564 3.21 2.93 4.07
C THR A 564 1.79 3.45 4.19
N LEU A 565 1.54 4.62 3.61
CA LEU A 565 0.24 5.29 3.63
C LEU A 565 -0.20 5.67 2.22
N SER A 566 -1.52 5.71 2.00
CA SER A 566 -2.09 6.31 0.79
C SER A 566 -2.57 7.72 1.11
N VAL A 567 -2.15 8.68 0.30
CA VAL A 567 -2.70 10.04 0.28
C VAL A 567 -3.73 10.12 -0.85
N ALA A 568 -4.94 10.59 -0.53
CA ALA A 568 -6.00 10.84 -1.51
C ALA A 568 -6.41 9.61 -2.38
N ASP A 569 -6.15 8.37 -1.96
CA ASP A 569 -6.24 7.16 -2.79
C ASP A 569 -5.51 7.31 -4.15
N LYS A 570 -4.34 7.95 -4.15
CA LYS A 570 -3.65 8.33 -5.38
C LYS A 570 -2.13 8.22 -5.30
N ASP A 571 -1.55 8.49 -4.14
CA ASP A 571 -0.12 8.53 -3.96
C ASP A 571 0.25 7.61 -2.79
N ASP A 572 1.30 6.80 -2.97
CA ASP A 572 1.91 6.00 -1.92
C ASP A 572 3.03 6.80 -1.25
N ASN A 573 3.00 6.86 0.07
CA ASN A 573 3.98 7.57 0.89
C ASN A 573 4.53 6.65 1.98
N LEU A 574 5.77 6.88 2.38
CA LEU A 574 6.44 6.20 3.47
C LEU A 574 6.69 7.19 4.61
N VAL A 575 6.37 6.79 5.84
CA VAL A 575 6.67 7.56 7.05
C VAL A 575 7.49 6.72 7.99
N HIS A 576 8.51 7.33 8.61
CA HIS A 576 9.29 6.71 9.66
C HIS A 576 8.91 7.28 11.03
N LEU A 577 8.69 6.40 12.00
CA LEU A 577 8.38 6.73 13.39
C LEU A 577 9.51 6.22 14.28
N GLY A 578 9.83 7.01 15.30
CA GLY A 578 10.69 6.63 16.42
C GLY A 578 9.93 6.70 17.74
N GLY A 579 10.28 5.85 18.71
CA GLY A 579 9.69 5.91 20.06
C GLY A 579 8.46 5.01 20.29
N VAL A 580 8.11 4.13 19.35
CA VAL A 580 6.93 3.25 19.46
C VAL A 580 7.11 2.17 20.54
N GLN A 581 8.26 1.50 20.60
CA GLN A 581 8.60 0.56 21.67
C GLN A 581 8.64 1.27 23.02
N LYS A 582 9.29 2.44 23.12
CA LYS A 582 9.27 3.23 24.37
C LYS A 582 7.84 3.59 24.79
N LEU A 583 6.98 3.98 23.86
CA LEU A 583 5.57 4.22 24.14
C LEU A 583 4.92 2.98 24.76
N ILE A 584 5.08 1.81 24.13
CA ILE A 584 4.53 0.54 24.62
C ILE A 584 5.06 0.18 26.01
N ASP A 585 6.34 0.41 26.28
CA ASP A 585 6.96 0.13 27.58
C ASP A 585 6.37 0.99 28.72
N THR A 586 5.75 2.14 28.40
CA THR A 586 5.05 2.99 29.39
C THR A 586 3.61 2.60 29.65
N LEU A 587 3.06 1.59 28.95
CA LEU A 587 1.65 1.19 29.07
C LEU A 587 1.44 0.08 30.11
N ASN A 588 0.28 0.06 30.76
CA ASN A 588 -0.12 -0.96 31.71
C ASN A 588 -1.04 -1.99 31.08
N PHE A 589 -0.58 -3.24 31.00
CA PHE A 589 -1.33 -4.35 30.38
C PHE A 589 -1.93 -5.32 31.40
N LYS A 590 -1.96 -4.99 32.69
CA LYS A 590 -2.60 -5.85 33.70
C LYS A 590 -4.08 -6.05 33.38
N TRP A 591 -4.49 -7.30 33.23
CA TRP A 591 -5.88 -7.67 32.95
C TRP A 591 -6.16 -9.07 33.46
N ASP A 592 -7.31 -9.26 34.09
CA ASP A 592 -7.76 -10.54 34.66
C ASP A 592 -8.44 -11.47 33.63
N GLY A 593 -8.56 -11.01 32.38
CA GLY A 593 -9.19 -11.75 31.29
C GLY A 593 -10.70 -11.61 31.23
N ARG A 594 -11.35 -10.81 32.09
CA ARG A 594 -12.80 -10.55 32.02
C ARG A 594 -13.12 -9.59 30.89
N VAL A 595 -14.10 -9.96 30.07
CA VAL A 595 -14.59 -9.14 28.97
C VAL A 595 -15.60 -8.14 29.53
N SER A 596 -15.40 -6.85 29.27
CA SER A 596 -16.32 -5.78 29.65
C SER A 596 -16.46 -4.79 28.50
N GLN A 597 -17.61 -4.11 28.44
CA GLN A 597 -17.76 -2.96 27.54
C GLN A 597 -16.92 -1.78 28.07
N SER A 598 -16.42 -0.96 27.15
CA SER A 598 -15.60 0.21 27.45
C SER A 598 -16.08 1.38 26.60
N LYS A 599 -16.08 2.59 27.17
CA LYS A 599 -16.34 3.84 26.42
C LYS A 599 -15.15 4.29 25.57
N GLN A 600 -14.05 3.54 25.57
CA GLN A 600 -12.83 3.88 24.84
C GLN A 600 -13.09 4.23 23.37
N VAL A 601 -13.89 3.43 22.67
CA VAL A 601 -14.19 3.68 21.24
C VAL A 601 -14.97 4.98 21.07
N ASP A 602 -15.99 5.23 21.88
CA ASP A 602 -16.76 6.48 21.86
C ASP A 602 -15.85 7.70 22.06
N CYS A 603 -14.98 7.65 23.08
CA CYS A 603 -14.02 8.71 23.38
C CYS A 603 -13.04 8.98 22.24
N VAL A 604 -12.56 7.91 21.59
CA VAL A 604 -11.68 8.01 20.42
C VAL A 604 -12.40 8.71 19.26
N ILE A 605 -13.68 8.40 19.05
CA ILE A 605 -14.47 9.01 17.97
C ILE A 605 -14.75 10.48 18.25
N ASP A 606 -15.14 10.84 19.48
CA ASP A 606 -15.37 12.24 19.87
C ASP A 606 -14.12 13.10 19.67
N GLU A 607 -12.95 12.61 20.09
CA GLU A 607 -11.69 13.31 19.89
C GLU A 607 -11.29 13.36 18.41
N SER A 608 -11.54 12.30 17.65
CA SER A 608 -11.25 12.26 16.20
C SER A 608 -12.14 13.21 15.39
N ILE A 609 -13.39 13.43 15.82
CA ILE A 609 -14.28 14.47 15.27
C ILE A 609 -13.74 15.86 15.61
N THR A 610 -13.26 16.07 16.83
CA THR A 610 -12.64 17.34 17.25
C THR A 610 -11.39 17.64 16.40
N PHE A 611 -10.54 16.65 16.16
CA PHE A 611 -9.43 16.75 15.22
C PHE A 611 -9.90 17.14 13.82
N CYS A 612 -10.96 16.51 13.29
CA CYS A 612 -11.49 16.79 11.95
C CYS A 612 -11.92 18.25 11.77
N LYS A 613 -12.62 18.81 12.76
CA LYS A 613 -13.06 20.22 12.76
C LYS A 613 -11.87 21.16 12.71
N LYS A 614 -10.91 20.98 13.63
CA LYS A 614 -9.69 21.79 13.69
C LYS A 614 -8.87 21.69 12.40
N TYR A 615 -8.82 20.50 11.78
CA TYR A 615 -8.15 20.32 10.49
C TYR A 615 -8.84 21.13 9.39
N GLY A 616 -10.18 21.09 9.32
CA GLY A 616 -10.98 21.88 8.36
C GLY A 616 -10.74 23.39 8.52
N GLU A 617 -10.84 23.89 9.75
CA GLU A 617 -10.56 25.30 10.10
C GLU A 617 -9.15 25.73 9.70
N LEU A 618 -8.16 24.85 9.89
CA LEU A 618 -6.79 25.10 9.44
C LEU A 618 -6.70 25.18 7.90
N GLN A 619 -7.40 24.32 7.16
CA GLN A 619 -7.40 24.39 5.70
C GLN A 619 -8.13 25.63 5.16
N ASP A 620 -9.16 26.09 5.86
CA ASP A 620 -9.81 27.38 5.58
C ASP A 620 -8.83 28.54 5.76
N TYR A 621 -8.12 28.56 6.90
CA TYR A 621 -7.10 29.57 7.20
C TYR A 621 -5.96 29.57 6.17
N LEU A 622 -5.53 28.40 5.71
CA LEU A 622 -4.49 28.25 4.70
C LEU A 622 -4.96 28.57 3.27
N GLY A 623 -6.26 28.80 3.05
CA GLY A 623 -6.80 29.13 1.73
C GLY A 623 -6.92 27.94 0.76
N VAL A 624 -6.91 26.72 1.27
CA VAL A 624 -6.90 25.48 0.45
C VAL A 624 -8.17 24.63 0.62
N SER A 625 -9.14 25.12 1.39
CA SER A 625 -10.50 24.57 1.41
C SER A 625 -11.33 25.10 0.23
N GLN A 626 -12.45 24.42 -0.07
CA GLN A 626 -13.34 24.89 -1.12
C GLN A 626 -13.96 26.25 -0.78
N GLU A 627 -14.39 26.41 0.47
CA GLU A 627 -14.97 27.63 1.00
C GLU A 627 -14.00 28.82 0.90
N ALA A 628 -12.75 28.63 1.32
CA ALA A 628 -11.74 29.70 1.26
C ALA A 628 -11.37 30.08 -0.18
N ILE A 629 -11.25 29.11 -1.08
CA ILE A 629 -11.00 29.35 -2.51
C ILE A 629 -12.17 30.12 -3.15
N GLU A 630 -13.42 29.75 -2.83
CA GLU A 630 -14.61 30.44 -3.33
C GLU A 630 -14.69 31.88 -2.80
N LEU A 631 -14.39 32.11 -1.52
CA LEU A 631 -14.33 33.45 -0.93
C LEU A 631 -13.24 34.32 -1.57
N ALA A 632 -12.05 33.77 -1.80
CA ALA A 632 -10.96 34.49 -2.47
C ALA A 632 -11.32 34.88 -3.91
N LYS A 633 -12.00 33.97 -4.64
CA LYS A 633 -12.51 34.27 -6.00
C LYS A 633 -13.56 35.39 -5.97
N GLN A 634 -14.48 35.36 -5.01
CA GLN A 634 -15.49 36.42 -4.87
C GLN A 634 -14.85 37.78 -4.54
N ALA A 635 -13.87 37.81 -3.63
CA ALA A 635 -13.12 39.03 -3.30
C ALA A 635 -12.39 39.59 -4.53
N GLY A 636 -11.68 38.75 -5.30
CA GLY A 636 -10.99 39.19 -6.52
C GLY A 636 -11.94 39.68 -7.62
N MET A 637 -13.16 39.13 -7.72
CA MET A 637 -14.20 39.65 -8.63
C MET A 637 -14.74 41.02 -8.19
N ILE A 638 -14.81 41.29 -6.89
CA ILE A 638 -15.21 42.59 -6.35
C ILE A 638 -14.11 43.62 -6.61
N ASP A 639 -12.85 43.28 -6.35
CA ASP A 639 -11.71 44.17 -6.61
C ASP A 639 -11.64 44.54 -8.10
N ASN A 640 -11.75 43.57 -9.01
CA ASN A 640 -11.76 43.83 -10.46
C ASN A 640 -12.95 44.71 -10.90
N LYS A 641 -14.15 44.51 -10.34
CA LYS A 641 -15.29 45.39 -10.61
C LYS A 641 -15.06 46.80 -10.08
N SER A 642 -14.45 46.94 -8.90
CA SER A 642 -14.12 48.24 -8.32
C SER A 642 -13.06 48.98 -9.14
N ASP A 643 -12.07 48.27 -9.68
CA ASP A 643 -11.04 48.82 -10.57
C ASP A 643 -11.63 49.19 -11.94
N GLU A 644 -12.55 48.39 -12.50
CA GLU A 644 -13.29 48.74 -13.72
C GLU A 644 -14.20 49.97 -13.53
N GLU A 645 -14.87 50.09 -12.38
CA GLU A 645 -15.68 51.26 -12.03
C GLU A 645 -14.79 52.50 -11.85
N ARG A 646 -13.66 52.39 -11.14
CA ARG A 646 -12.69 53.48 -11.00
C ARG A 646 -12.10 53.91 -12.36
N ALA A 647 -11.80 52.95 -13.24
CA ALA A 647 -11.33 53.24 -14.59
C ALA A 647 -12.40 53.93 -15.46
N LYS A 648 -13.68 53.55 -15.32
CA LYS A 648 -14.81 54.21 -16.00
C LYS A 648 -15.04 55.63 -15.45
N GLU A 649 -14.92 55.83 -14.15
CA GLU A 649 -15.02 57.17 -13.54
C GLU A 649 -13.87 58.07 -13.99
N GLU A 650 -12.64 57.57 -14.04
CA GLU A 650 -11.48 58.31 -14.57
C GLU A 650 -11.63 58.62 -16.07
N ALA A 651 -12.18 57.69 -16.86
CA ALA A 651 -12.46 57.91 -18.28
C ALA A 651 -13.57 58.96 -18.49
N ASN A 652 -14.65 58.91 -17.70
CA ASN A 652 -15.74 59.89 -17.74
C ASN A 652 -15.28 61.27 -17.24
N ALA A 653 -14.42 61.34 -16.22
CA ALA A 653 -13.83 62.60 -15.75
C ALA A 653 -12.94 63.23 -16.83
N LYS A 654 -12.15 62.43 -17.56
CA LYS A 654 -11.35 62.88 -18.70
C LYS A 654 -12.20 63.31 -19.91
N ALA A 655 -13.34 62.66 -20.14
CA ALA A 655 -14.28 63.03 -21.20
C ALA A 655 -15.02 64.35 -20.88
N ASN A 656 -15.46 64.53 -19.64
CA ASN A 656 -16.13 65.76 -19.19
C ASN A 656 -15.17 66.97 -19.07
N ALA A 657 -13.87 66.74 -18.81
CA ALA A 657 -12.86 67.80 -18.84
C ALA A 657 -12.53 68.30 -20.26
N LYS A 658 -12.95 67.58 -21.32
CA LYS A 658 -12.79 67.98 -22.73
C LYS A 658 -14.03 68.66 -23.35
N ALA A 659 -15.10 68.87 -22.58
CA ALA A 659 -16.34 69.46 -23.10
C ALA A 659 -16.68 70.80 -22.42
N LYS A 660 -16.01 71.88 -22.85
CA LYS A 660 -16.53 73.26 -22.85
C LYS A 660 -15.88 74.06 -24.00
N PRO A 661 -16.57 75.07 -24.55
CA PRO A 661 -16.84 75.14 -25.99
C PRO A 661 -15.99 76.19 -26.72
N GLU A 662 -15.62 75.90 -27.96
CA GLU A 662 -15.21 76.92 -28.93
C GLU A 662 -16.20 76.98 -30.10
N THR A 663 -16.61 78.21 -30.37
CA THR A 663 -17.58 78.71 -31.35
C THR A 663 -17.06 78.64 -32.81
N PRO A 664 -17.93 78.89 -33.82
CA PRO A 664 -17.87 78.21 -35.12
C PRO A 664 -17.19 79.02 -36.22
N GLU A 665 -16.57 78.32 -37.18
CA GLU A 665 -16.36 78.82 -38.54
C GLU A 665 -16.74 77.76 -39.58
N LYS A 666 -17.26 78.27 -40.70
CA LYS A 666 -17.97 77.58 -41.78
C LYS A 666 -17.00 77.09 -42.86
N GLU A 667 -17.34 75.97 -43.51
CA GLU A 667 -17.32 75.73 -44.99
C GLU A 667 -17.83 74.29 -45.24
N GLN A 668 -19.06 74.11 -45.74
CA GLN A 668 -19.50 73.94 -47.14
C GLN A 668 -19.12 72.62 -47.85
N GLU A 669 -20.19 71.90 -48.23
CA GLU A 669 -20.40 70.99 -49.38
C GLU A 669 -19.54 69.73 -49.55
N ASN A 670 -20.15 68.53 -49.51
CA ASN A 670 -20.79 67.94 -50.70
C ASN A 670 -21.57 66.62 -50.44
N LYS A 671 -22.37 66.27 -51.45
CA LYS A 671 -23.42 65.24 -51.59
C LYS A 671 -22.99 63.76 -51.56
N GLY A 672 -23.99 62.88 -51.35
CA GLY A 672 -24.06 61.49 -51.86
C GLY A 672 -24.53 60.48 -50.79
N GLN A 673 -25.82 60.18 -50.62
CA GLN A 673 -26.63 59.14 -51.32
C GLN A 673 -26.03 57.72 -51.33
N ASP A 674 -26.63 56.80 -50.54
CA ASP A 674 -27.16 55.45 -50.89
C ASP A 674 -27.32 54.61 -49.59
N LYS A 675 -28.54 54.26 -49.15
CA LYS A 675 -29.40 53.09 -49.52
C LYS A 675 -28.82 51.74 -49.07
N GLU A 676 -29.51 51.06 -48.13
CA GLU A 676 -30.21 49.75 -48.31
C GLU A 676 -29.22 48.58 -48.56
N GLU A 677 -29.18 47.42 -47.91
CA GLU A 677 -30.05 46.52 -47.14
C GLU A 677 -29.05 45.56 -46.43
N SER A 678 -29.32 44.90 -45.29
CA SER A 678 -30.11 43.67 -45.27
C SER A 678 -30.42 43.21 -43.84
N LYS A 679 -31.72 42.99 -43.60
CA LYS A 679 -32.37 42.12 -42.60
C LYS A 679 -31.79 40.70 -42.68
N ALA A 680 -31.47 40.01 -41.58
CA ALA A 680 -32.31 39.36 -40.57
C ALA A 680 -32.14 37.84 -40.65
N LEU A 681 -31.91 37.21 -39.50
CA LEU A 681 -32.56 35.96 -39.07
C LEU A 681 -32.19 35.72 -37.60
N GLU A 682 -33.06 36.22 -36.73
CA GLU A 682 -33.26 35.73 -35.37
C GLU A 682 -34.23 34.53 -35.39
N ASN A 683 -34.28 33.86 -34.23
CA ASN A 683 -35.13 32.74 -33.79
C ASN A 683 -34.48 31.35 -33.96
N GLU A 684 -34.38 30.49 -32.95
CA GLU A 684 -35.09 30.44 -31.67
C GLU A 684 -34.43 29.44 -30.69
N GLN A 685 -34.73 29.65 -29.40
CA GLN A 685 -35.01 28.64 -28.37
C GLN A 685 -33.86 27.94 -27.61
N SER A 686 -33.55 28.59 -26.48
CA SER A 686 -33.20 28.03 -25.19
C SER A 686 -34.32 27.18 -24.54
N ILE A 687 -34.00 25.99 -24.00
CA ILE A 687 -34.65 25.37 -22.82
C ILE A 687 -33.58 24.57 -22.03
N PRO A 688 -33.55 24.64 -20.69
CA PRO A 688 -32.49 24.09 -19.83
C PRO A 688 -32.72 22.63 -19.44
N VAL A 689 -31.64 21.88 -19.16
CA VAL A 689 -31.73 20.54 -18.58
C VAL A 689 -31.23 20.57 -17.14
N GLN A 690 -32.15 20.25 -16.23
CA GLN A 690 -31.95 20.02 -14.80
C GLN A 690 -31.30 18.66 -14.51
N GLN A 691 -30.82 18.62 -13.26
CA GLN A 691 -30.29 17.53 -12.43
C GLN A 691 -30.99 16.16 -12.54
N ASP A 692 -30.23 15.09 -12.26
CA ASP A 692 -30.57 14.00 -11.31
C ASP A 692 -29.39 13.00 -11.20
N GLU A 693 -28.77 12.88 -10.02
CA GLU A 693 -29.00 11.92 -8.92
C GLU A 693 -28.25 10.56 -9.05
N HIS A 694 -27.42 10.29 -8.04
CA HIS A 694 -26.69 9.04 -7.82
C HIS A 694 -27.36 8.29 -6.65
N PRO A 695 -27.65 6.99 -6.75
CA PRO A 695 -28.36 6.30 -5.66
C PRO A 695 -27.41 5.85 -4.54
N GLY A 696 -27.74 6.29 -3.30
CA GLY A 696 -27.38 5.65 -2.03
C GLY A 696 -28.10 4.30 -1.86
N GLU A 697 -27.51 3.33 -1.15
CA GLU A 697 -27.74 3.08 0.28
C GLU A 697 -29.22 3.00 0.65
N ASP A 698 -29.82 1.82 0.42
CA ASP A 698 -31.16 1.48 0.90
C ASP A 698 -31.12 1.00 2.36
N THR A 699 -31.80 1.77 3.20
CA THR A 699 -32.39 1.34 4.46
C THR A 699 -33.66 0.51 4.20
N GLN A 700 -33.80 -0.57 4.97
CA GLN A 700 -35.01 -1.38 5.10
C GLN A 700 -36.24 -0.51 5.45
N ASP A 701 -37.38 -0.76 4.81
CA ASP A 701 -38.58 -1.17 5.56
C ASP A 701 -39.68 -1.84 4.72
N ARG A 702 -40.48 -2.64 5.44
CA ARG A 702 -41.53 -3.59 5.05
C ARG A 702 -42.68 -3.00 4.21
N VAL A 703 -43.23 -3.77 3.25
CA VAL A 703 -44.69 -4.00 3.12
C VAL A 703 -44.99 -5.41 2.57
N LYS A 704 -46.02 -6.01 3.17
CA LYS A 704 -46.74 -7.25 2.88
C LYS A 704 -47.21 -7.41 1.42
N GLY A 705 -47.34 -8.67 0.99
CA GLY A 705 -48.64 -9.18 0.56
C GLY A 705 -48.90 -9.39 -0.94
N GLU A 706 -49.32 -10.63 -1.22
CA GLU A 706 -50.21 -11.08 -2.29
C GLU A 706 -49.63 -11.65 -3.61
N ARG A 707 -49.84 -12.98 -3.69
CA ARG A 707 -49.88 -13.93 -4.82
C ARG A 707 -48.57 -14.54 -5.32
#